data_AF-A0A367L429-F1
#
_entry.id   AF-A0A367L429-F1
#
_cell.length_a   1.000
_cell.length_b   1.000
_cell.length_c   1.000
_cell.angle_alpha   90.00
_cell.angle_beta   90.00
_cell.angle_gamma   90.00
#
_symmetry.space_group_name_H-M   'P 1'
#
loop_
_entity.id
_entity.type
_entity.pdbx_description
1 polymer ?
#
loop_
_entity_poly.entity_id
_entity_poly.type
_entity_poly.pdbx_seq_one_letter_code
_entity_poly.pdbx_strand_id
1 'polypeptide(L)'
;MAGFEASKAYVAQEDVYYDDGREVRLLHHIYSRPDLDRIRGSPEKVLDAIDHYGRTVAYLMNVGEHKGDIVRQLILETKPEVMVELGGYVGYSAILFGAALQRAGGRQFLSLERNPEFAAVASSLVDLAGLSPLVKVVVGPCQDSIRRLHSAGQLRLIGVLFLDHWKPAYVPDLKLCEQLGLIQPGSVLAADNVIKPGNPPYLEYVRSSVQDKKKGIAAHTGTGSFDKKWVEMYEKREGVEKLDVTARGDPCLVYTSKLVESFEPTGVPVRHCGDFVSSTTVIVAVSVWNRLTPRKEPTSSSSRKTVLVTGVGMSKGLCLARLFHRAGHRVIGADCSALSPGRVSAAVDRFRKLPKPASFSADESGRDPYVLQLLEIVRSERVQLWVSVSDVSAAAQDAVARDLIEDRTTARAVQLTFADVQTLHDKDSFMRYIQSLGLPTPDTDVVASRAAVVEFLMRRGGLELKPGAGQYLLKPIGVNDLARFNMPLLPLSTTAETMRRIDSIPMDGAPSFIMQEFVSGPEFCTHALVIRGRVRAFVACPSSGLLMHYEALPRDSQLSKRMLALTETVAKAGGPEFTGHLSFDFILKAKNEELYPIECNPRVHTAIVLFNDTPQMVDEYLTVLEPASAGSGEELSPNLPRRYYWIGQDLVQKAIGSPSRSKLASFVHDVRHSKDGTFEAWDPWPWWLLYHVYWPLQFIALLVRGERWTDRRNGDEDCAEIVGFIIMVVVNSSSCYATAPPSPPSSASSAPYPSGSSPKAGGLITAVRVLVPAAVVSVGYTAYRIDWHACYVALTTGPNRKWRWMQILLALLSWKSLPLVWTWRIFYAMMYHSVFAKAPPHTPRFLFKPMVNESHVTLLEMDYNLHKSNSTFFTDLDCARTHLVSYLCRRGMEKLRHNRRDALVPDPTTGLPASGPINIMLGSVACSFRREVGAFTRYEMWSRIIAWDRKWLYILTHFVPKGTAKPAEWLDRRCAGLKTNKAATSAADWEKKIQATALSKYVFKLGRLTVHPAIVLERSGLLPHRPDGWISGKDVSDADDGDQVGSNNEEWHWHRVEAQRKKGMEMASKFQALEDMHDLFDGGSDGALGRF
;
A
#
# COMPACT_ATOMS: atom_id res chain seq x y z
N MET A 1 17.28 -2.68 18.21
CA MET A 1 17.68 -4.11 18.10
C MET A 1 19.15 -4.14 17.76
N ALA A 2 19.89 -5.13 18.26
CA ALA A 2 21.14 -5.54 17.60
C ALA A 2 20.84 -6.05 16.18
N GLY A 3 21.84 -6.06 15.30
CA GLY A 3 21.70 -6.68 13.98
C GLY A 3 21.51 -8.19 14.10
N PHE A 4 20.76 -8.78 13.17
CA PHE A 4 20.72 -10.23 13.00
C PHE A 4 21.93 -10.66 12.16
N GLU A 5 22.72 -11.62 12.66
CA GLU A 5 23.88 -12.16 11.94
C GLU A 5 23.42 -13.16 10.88
N ALA A 6 23.68 -12.87 9.61
CA ALA A 6 23.19 -13.71 8.49
C ALA A 6 23.70 -15.17 8.54
N SER A 7 24.83 -15.42 9.20
CA SER A 7 25.39 -16.76 9.47
C SER A 7 24.53 -17.60 10.42
N LYS A 8 23.64 -16.98 11.20
CA LYS A 8 22.73 -17.66 12.14
C LYS A 8 21.40 -18.06 11.51
N ALA A 9 21.11 -17.58 10.29
CA ALA A 9 19.84 -17.85 9.60
C ALA A 9 19.64 -19.35 9.34
N TYR A 10 18.52 -19.89 9.81
CA TYR A 10 18.02 -21.19 9.38
C TYR A 10 17.70 -21.18 7.87
N VAL A 11 17.62 -22.37 7.25
CA VAL A 11 17.13 -22.53 5.88
C VAL A 11 15.70 -21.98 5.76
N ALA A 12 15.30 -21.61 4.53
CA ALA A 12 14.01 -20.99 4.30
C ALA A 12 12.85 -21.91 4.73
N GLN A 13 11.81 -21.32 5.32
CA GLN A 13 10.60 -22.04 5.71
C GLN A 13 9.86 -22.57 4.47
N GLU A 14 9.48 -23.85 4.53
CA GLU A 14 8.73 -24.59 3.50
C GLU A 14 7.21 -24.48 3.73
N ASP A 15 6.40 -24.88 2.74
CA ASP A 15 4.92 -24.80 2.85
C ASP A 15 4.37 -25.79 3.91
N VAL A 16 4.97 -26.98 4.01
CA VAL A 16 4.86 -27.89 5.17
C VAL A 16 6.16 -27.78 5.94
N TYR A 17 6.09 -27.43 7.23
CA TYR A 17 7.26 -27.04 8.03
C TYR A 17 7.34 -27.70 9.41
N TYR A 18 6.44 -28.66 9.68
CA TYR A 18 6.38 -29.53 10.85
C TYR A 18 5.49 -30.75 10.55
N ASP A 19 5.57 -31.81 11.35
CA ASP A 19 4.74 -33.03 11.27
C ASP A 19 4.89 -33.81 9.94
N ASP A 20 6.03 -33.63 9.25
CA ASP A 20 6.44 -34.37 8.05
C ASP A 20 7.56 -35.38 8.35
N GLY A 21 7.79 -35.67 9.64
CA GLY A 21 8.86 -36.52 10.16
C GLY A 21 10.23 -35.83 10.26
N ARG A 22 10.35 -34.51 10.00
CA ARG A 22 11.63 -33.77 10.20
C ARG A 22 12.14 -33.84 11.63
N GLU A 23 11.25 -33.97 12.60
CA GLU A 23 11.51 -34.06 14.03
C GLU A 23 12.27 -35.36 14.36
N VAL A 24 11.84 -36.47 13.76
CA VAL A 24 12.50 -37.77 13.86
C VAL A 24 13.79 -37.79 13.03
N ARG A 25 13.81 -37.16 11.85
CA ARG A 25 15.05 -36.98 11.04
C ARG A 25 16.10 -36.16 11.79
N LEU A 26 15.71 -35.12 12.53
CA LEU A 26 16.60 -34.33 13.41
C LEU A 26 17.20 -35.22 14.51
N LEU A 27 16.37 -36.03 15.19
CA LEU A 27 16.83 -36.94 16.23
C LEU A 27 17.86 -37.93 15.68
N HIS A 28 17.57 -38.59 14.55
CA HIS A 28 18.52 -39.48 13.89
C HIS A 28 19.78 -38.74 13.45
N HIS A 29 19.67 -37.55 12.86
CA HIS A 29 20.83 -36.76 12.45
C HIS A 29 21.78 -36.48 13.62
N ILE A 30 21.24 -36.08 14.78
CA ILE A 30 22.05 -35.81 15.99
C ILE A 30 22.67 -37.11 16.53
N TYR A 31 21.91 -38.21 16.64
CA TYR A 31 22.41 -39.47 17.17
C TYR A 31 23.36 -40.23 16.22
N SER A 32 23.36 -39.91 14.92
CA SER A 32 24.33 -40.44 13.95
C SER A 32 25.62 -39.61 13.84
N ARG A 33 25.79 -38.55 14.64
CA ARG A 33 27.02 -37.74 14.61
C ARG A 33 28.23 -38.49 15.20
N PRO A 34 29.43 -38.39 14.58
CA PRO A 34 30.64 -39.03 15.08
C PRO A 34 31.17 -38.42 16.40
N ASP A 35 30.68 -37.24 16.79
CA ASP A 35 31.04 -36.53 18.02
C ASP A 35 29.96 -36.62 19.13
N LEU A 36 28.99 -37.55 19.01
CA LEU A 36 27.87 -37.70 19.96
C LEU A 36 28.31 -37.76 21.43
N ASP A 37 29.36 -38.51 21.75
CA ASP A 37 29.88 -38.63 23.12
C ASP A 37 30.44 -37.30 23.68
N ARG A 38 30.83 -36.37 22.80
CA ARG A 38 31.27 -35.02 23.19
C ARG A 38 30.10 -34.05 23.37
N ILE A 39 28.94 -34.36 22.79
CA ILE A 39 27.69 -33.59 22.88
C ILE A 39 26.89 -33.98 24.13
N ARG A 40 26.90 -35.27 24.49
CA ARG A 40 26.18 -35.82 25.65
C ARG A 40 26.51 -35.06 26.95
N GLY A 41 25.46 -34.70 27.70
CA GLY A 41 25.55 -33.93 28.95
C GLY A 41 25.85 -32.44 28.79
N SER A 42 25.80 -31.89 27.57
CA SER A 42 26.07 -30.48 27.29
C SER A 42 24.89 -29.81 26.56
N PRO A 43 24.03 -29.05 27.27
CA PRO A 43 22.90 -28.36 26.67
C PRO A 43 23.30 -27.44 25.51
N GLU A 44 24.42 -26.72 25.65
CA GLU A 44 24.94 -25.80 24.63
C GLU A 44 25.30 -26.55 23.33
N LYS A 45 26.00 -27.68 23.42
CA LYS A 45 26.35 -28.48 22.24
C LYS A 45 25.15 -29.19 21.59
N VAL A 46 24.13 -29.56 22.38
CA VAL A 46 22.88 -30.10 21.82
C VAL A 46 22.13 -29.02 21.06
N LEU A 47 22.05 -27.80 21.60
CA LEU A 47 21.49 -26.64 20.89
C LEU A 47 22.27 -26.32 19.62
N ASP A 48 23.61 -26.27 19.67
CA ASP A 48 24.47 -26.10 18.48
C ASP A 48 24.21 -27.16 17.40
N ALA A 49 23.94 -28.41 17.79
CA ALA A 49 23.62 -29.48 16.86
C ALA A 49 22.23 -29.32 16.21
N ILE A 50 21.22 -28.85 16.98
CA ILE A 50 19.89 -28.53 16.46
C ILE A 50 19.95 -27.29 15.55
N ASP A 51 20.66 -26.25 15.96
CA ASP A 51 20.87 -25.03 15.17
C ASP A 51 21.67 -25.33 13.89
N HIS A 52 22.65 -26.24 13.94
CA HIS A 52 23.34 -26.70 12.73
C HIS A 52 22.36 -27.35 11.75
N TYR A 53 21.50 -28.28 12.21
CA TYR A 53 20.48 -28.92 11.38
C TYR A 53 19.50 -27.88 10.79
N GLY A 54 19.04 -26.92 11.60
CA GLY A 54 18.18 -25.82 11.17
C GLY A 54 18.80 -24.93 10.09
N ARG A 55 20.14 -24.76 10.10
CA ARG A 55 20.91 -23.97 9.14
C ARG A 55 21.33 -24.74 7.88
N THR A 56 21.43 -26.07 7.92
CA THR A 56 22.01 -26.87 6.81
C THR A 56 21.12 -27.95 6.20
N VAL A 57 20.08 -28.42 6.91
CA VAL A 57 19.27 -29.57 6.47
C VAL A 57 17.81 -29.19 6.22
N ALA A 58 17.08 -28.76 7.25
CA ALA A 58 15.64 -28.47 7.14
C ALA A 58 15.21 -27.41 8.16
N TYR A 59 14.20 -26.61 7.81
CA TYR A 59 13.69 -25.57 8.70
C TYR A 59 13.02 -26.19 9.93
N LEU A 60 13.31 -25.64 11.11
CA LEU A 60 12.68 -25.99 12.38
C LEU A 60 11.98 -24.75 12.96
N MET A 61 10.73 -24.90 13.39
CA MET A 61 9.92 -23.83 14.00
C MET A 61 10.29 -23.53 15.47
N ASN A 62 11.57 -23.60 15.81
CA ASN A 62 12.07 -23.33 17.17
C ASN A 62 12.01 -21.83 17.50
N VAL A 63 12.02 -21.51 18.80
CA VAL A 63 12.18 -20.13 19.29
C VAL A 63 13.50 -19.49 18.77
N GLY A 64 14.56 -20.28 18.62
CA GLY A 64 15.87 -19.85 18.11
C GLY A 64 16.64 -18.90 19.04
N GLU A 65 17.92 -18.68 18.73
CA GLU A 65 18.86 -17.94 19.60
C GLU A 65 18.33 -16.56 20.04
N HIS A 66 17.85 -15.72 19.11
CA HIS A 66 17.51 -14.33 19.41
C HIS A 66 16.25 -14.15 20.28
N LYS A 67 15.20 -14.96 20.10
CA LYS A 67 14.02 -14.94 20.98
C LYS A 67 14.29 -15.72 22.27
N GLY A 68 14.98 -16.86 22.15
CA GLY A 68 15.37 -17.70 23.28
C GLY A 68 16.23 -16.95 24.30
N ASP A 69 17.17 -16.12 23.85
CA ASP A 69 18.01 -15.30 24.72
C ASP A 69 17.21 -14.31 25.59
N ILE A 70 16.09 -13.78 25.10
CA ILE A 70 15.22 -12.86 25.85
C ILE A 70 14.58 -13.61 27.03
N VAL A 71 14.03 -14.80 26.78
CA VAL A 71 13.40 -15.63 27.82
C VAL A 71 14.46 -16.22 28.75
N ARG A 72 15.66 -16.57 28.24
CA ARG A 72 16.81 -17.00 29.05
C ARG A 72 17.19 -15.95 30.09
N GLN A 73 17.32 -14.67 29.69
CA GLN A 73 17.62 -13.61 30.66
C GLN A 73 16.48 -13.43 31.66
N LEU A 74 15.22 -13.46 31.21
CA LEU A 74 14.06 -13.37 32.09
C LEU A 74 14.04 -14.47 33.17
N ILE A 75 14.46 -15.69 32.86
CA ILE A 75 14.61 -16.80 33.82
C ILE A 75 15.74 -16.52 34.82
N LEU A 76 16.89 -16.05 34.35
CA LEU A 76 18.05 -15.73 35.21
C LEU A 76 17.79 -14.53 36.14
N GLU A 77 16.98 -13.56 35.70
CA GLU A 77 16.51 -12.42 36.48
C GLU A 77 15.43 -12.83 37.50
N THR A 78 14.42 -13.57 37.07
CA THR A 78 13.25 -13.96 37.89
C THR A 78 13.58 -15.05 38.91
N LYS A 79 14.54 -15.94 38.59
CA LYS A 79 14.95 -17.12 39.38
C LYS A 79 13.78 -17.97 39.90
N PRO A 80 12.88 -18.44 39.00
CA PRO A 80 11.72 -19.20 39.40
C PRO A 80 12.11 -20.58 39.97
N GLU A 81 11.42 -21.02 41.03
CA GLU A 81 11.57 -22.40 41.54
C GLU A 81 10.97 -23.43 40.57
N VAL A 82 9.85 -23.07 39.92
CA VAL A 82 9.11 -23.90 38.97
C VAL A 82 8.85 -23.11 37.69
N MET A 83 9.19 -23.71 36.55
CA MET A 83 8.85 -23.22 35.21
C MET A 83 7.88 -24.19 34.52
N VAL A 84 6.96 -23.64 33.74
CA VAL A 84 6.06 -24.41 32.86
C VAL A 84 6.13 -23.85 31.45
N GLU A 85 6.21 -24.73 30.46
CA GLU A 85 6.13 -24.44 29.04
C GLU A 85 4.93 -25.17 28.44
N LEU A 86 4.12 -24.46 27.66
CA LEU A 86 3.04 -25.03 26.87
C LEU A 86 3.44 -24.98 25.39
N GLY A 87 3.75 -26.14 24.81
CA GLY A 87 4.36 -26.33 23.49
C GLY A 87 5.86 -26.64 23.60
N GLY A 88 6.25 -27.89 23.33
CA GLY A 88 7.64 -28.34 23.45
C GLY A 88 8.32 -28.65 22.11
N TYR A 89 7.56 -29.06 21.10
CA TYR A 89 8.04 -29.45 19.77
C TYR A 89 9.25 -30.42 19.86
N VAL A 90 10.41 -30.08 19.30
CA VAL A 90 11.64 -30.89 19.38
C VAL A 90 12.48 -30.64 20.65
N GLY A 91 11.98 -29.86 21.60
CA GLY A 91 12.62 -29.62 22.91
C GLY A 91 13.72 -28.54 22.93
N TYR A 92 13.89 -27.75 21.85
CA TYR A 92 14.93 -26.70 21.80
C TYR A 92 14.79 -25.68 22.95
N SER A 93 13.58 -25.15 23.15
CA SER A 93 13.25 -24.24 24.26
C SER A 93 13.38 -24.94 25.62
N ALA A 94 12.91 -26.19 25.74
CA ALA A 94 13.05 -27.01 26.94
C ALA A 94 14.52 -27.17 27.39
N ILE A 95 15.45 -27.33 26.44
CA ILE A 95 16.89 -27.44 26.71
C ILE A 95 17.50 -26.08 27.08
N LEU A 96 17.22 -25.04 26.29
CA LEU A 96 17.74 -23.69 26.49
C LEU A 96 17.28 -23.08 27.84
N PHE A 97 15.98 -23.19 28.13
CA PHE A 97 15.38 -22.68 29.35
C PHE A 97 15.66 -23.60 30.54
N GLY A 98 15.77 -24.92 30.34
CA GLY A 98 16.20 -25.86 31.39
C GLY A 98 17.61 -25.59 31.89
N ALA A 99 18.56 -25.32 30.99
CA ALA A 99 19.91 -24.91 31.36
C ALA A 99 19.93 -23.55 32.10
N ALA A 100 19.09 -22.59 31.68
CA ALA A 100 18.93 -21.31 32.37
C ALA A 100 18.36 -21.47 33.78
N LEU A 101 17.32 -22.29 33.92
CA LEU A 101 16.65 -22.59 35.18
C LEU A 101 17.60 -23.30 36.16
N GLN A 102 18.39 -24.27 35.67
CA GLN A 102 19.40 -24.95 36.48
C GLN A 102 20.43 -23.97 37.04
N ARG A 103 20.92 -23.04 36.21
CA ARG A 103 21.84 -21.95 36.63
C ARG A 103 21.20 -20.98 37.61
N ALA A 104 19.89 -20.75 37.50
CA ALA A 104 19.11 -19.92 38.40
C ALA A 104 18.78 -20.59 39.76
N GLY A 105 19.04 -21.91 39.90
CA GLY A 105 18.71 -22.69 41.10
C GLY A 105 17.28 -23.22 41.15
N GLY A 106 16.55 -23.21 40.02
CA GLY A 106 15.21 -23.75 39.93
C GLY A 106 15.17 -25.27 40.07
N ARG A 107 14.03 -25.81 40.52
CA ARG A 107 13.87 -27.21 40.95
C ARG A 107 13.10 -28.07 39.96
N GLN A 108 12.25 -27.48 39.13
CA GLN A 108 11.38 -28.22 38.23
C GLN A 108 11.05 -27.42 36.97
N PHE A 109 11.17 -28.06 35.81
CA PHE A 109 10.62 -27.57 34.55
C PHE A 109 9.68 -28.61 33.96
N LEU A 110 8.43 -28.25 33.73
CA LEU A 110 7.44 -29.06 33.03
C LEU A 110 7.22 -28.50 31.63
N SER A 111 7.59 -29.25 30.60
CA SER A 111 7.30 -28.91 29.19
C SER A 111 6.14 -29.79 28.73
N LEU A 112 4.99 -29.18 28.41
CA LEU A 112 3.77 -29.88 28.04
C LEU A 112 3.68 -29.93 26.51
N GLU A 113 3.73 -31.15 25.97
CA GLU A 113 3.69 -31.42 24.54
C GLU A 113 2.57 -32.41 24.22
N ARG A 114 1.73 -32.07 23.24
CA ARG A 114 0.54 -32.84 22.87
C ARG A 114 0.89 -34.02 21.97
N ASN A 115 1.79 -33.84 21.01
CA ASN A 115 2.15 -34.91 20.07
C ASN A 115 3.11 -35.89 20.77
N PRO A 116 2.77 -37.19 20.92
CA PRO A 116 3.64 -38.16 21.58
C PRO A 116 4.98 -38.38 20.87
N GLU A 117 5.04 -38.21 19.55
CA GLU A 117 6.27 -38.33 18.76
C GLU A 117 7.21 -37.15 19.01
N PHE A 118 6.68 -35.92 18.95
CA PHE A 118 7.43 -34.70 19.29
C PHE A 118 7.91 -34.75 20.75
N ALA A 119 7.04 -35.17 21.68
CA ALA A 119 7.40 -35.36 23.07
C ALA A 119 8.50 -36.42 23.28
N ALA A 120 8.53 -37.49 22.48
CA ALA A 120 9.60 -38.49 22.50
C ALA A 120 10.93 -37.95 21.96
N VAL A 121 10.90 -37.18 20.86
CA VAL A 121 12.07 -36.46 20.32
C VAL A 121 12.61 -35.47 21.36
N ALA A 122 11.75 -34.61 21.92
CA ALA A 122 12.10 -33.65 22.95
C ALA A 122 12.69 -34.33 24.20
N SER A 123 12.06 -35.41 24.69
CA SER A 123 12.56 -36.19 25.83
C SER A 123 13.96 -36.75 25.56
N SER A 124 14.19 -37.25 24.34
CA SER A 124 15.49 -37.84 23.95
C SER A 124 16.58 -36.79 23.85
N LEU A 125 16.28 -35.60 23.32
CA LEU A 125 17.25 -34.50 23.23
C LEU A 125 17.49 -33.81 24.59
N VAL A 126 16.47 -33.74 25.47
CA VAL A 126 16.61 -33.32 26.88
C VAL A 126 17.49 -34.28 27.67
N ASP A 127 17.37 -35.59 27.43
CA ASP A 127 18.23 -36.61 28.04
C ASP A 127 19.68 -36.54 27.51
N LEU A 128 19.84 -36.38 26.20
CA LEU A 128 21.15 -36.14 25.59
C LEU A 128 21.82 -34.87 26.15
N ALA A 129 21.05 -33.82 26.46
CA ALA A 129 21.53 -32.61 27.11
C ALA A 129 21.87 -32.79 28.60
N GLY A 130 21.53 -33.92 29.22
CA GLY A 130 21.74 -34.18 30.65
C GLY A 130 20.72 -33.49 31.58
N LEU A 131 19.61 -33.00 31.02
CA LEU A 131 18.62 -32.19 31.75
C LEU A 131 17.43 -33.00 32.31
N SER A 132 17.34 -34.30 32.00
CA SER A 132 16.33 -35.24 32.51
C SER A 132 16.01 -35.18 34.03
N PRO A 133 16.93 -34.84 34.95
CA PRO A 133 16.59 -34.68 36.36
C PRO A 133 15.69 -33.46 36.66
N LEU A 134 15.84 -32.38 35.88
CA LEU A 134 15.17 -31.09 36.08
C LEU A 134 13.96 -30.90 35.15
N VAL A 135 14.12 -31.28 33.88
CA VAL A 135 13.15 -31.08 32.81
C VAL A 135 12.34 -32.36 32.60
N LYS A 136 11.02 -32.25 32.72
CA LYS A 136 10.08 -33.35 32.46
C LYS A 136 9.16 -32.94 31.32
N VAL A 137 9.23 -33.70 30.22
CA VAL A 137 8.25 -33.59 29.13
C VAL A 137 6.99 -34.35 29.54
N VAL A 138 5.83 -33.69 29.48
CA VAL A 138 4.54 -34.23 29.88
C VAL A 138 3.66 -34.39 28.65
N VAL A 139 3.43 -35.64 28.24
CA VAL A 139 2.63 -35.97 27.06
C VAL A 139 1.15 -35.74 27.33
N GLY A 140 0.48 -35.02 26.42
CA GLY A 140 -0.97 -34.86 26.35
C GLY A 140 -1.45 -33.41 26.24
N PRO A 141 -2.76 -33.17 26.05
CA PRO A 141 -3.33 -31.82 25.97
C PRO A 141 -2.96 -30.95 27.18
N CYS A 142 -2.67 -29.67 26.93
CA CYS A 142 -2.12 -28.79 27.95
C CYS A 142 -3.04 -28.67 29.18
N GLN A 143 -4.33 -28.41 28.98
CA GLN A 143 -5.31 -28.29 30.08
C GLN A 143 -5.48 -29.57 30.90
N ASP A 144 -5.54 -30.73 30.25
CA ASP A 144 -5.67 -32.02 30.94
C ASP A 144 -4.42 -32.32 31.79
N SER A 145 -3.23 -32.04 31.24
CA SER A 145 -1.97 -32.15 31.95
C SER A 145 -1.89 -31.17 33.13
N ILE A 146 -2.28 -29.90 32.96
CA ILE A 146 -2.35 -28.91 34.05
C ILE A 146 -3.29 -29.38 35.16
N ARG A 147 -4.51 -29.81 34.83
CA ARG A 147 -5.50 -30.32 35.81
C ARG A 147 -4.96 -31.52 36.57
N ARG A 148 -4.35 -32.49 35.87
CA ARG A 148 -3.75 -33.71 36.44
C ARG A 148 -2.57 -33.41 37.37
N LEU A 149 -1.64 -32.56 36.94
CA LEU A 149 -0.48 -32.15 37.72
C LEU A 149 -0.89 -31.40 39.00
N HIS A 150 -1.89 -30.52 38.90
CA HIS A 150 -2.47 -29.82 40.04
C HIS A 150 -3.18 -30.80 41.00
N SER A 151 -4.05 -31.69 40.49
CA SER A 151 -4.80 -32.64 41.34
C SER A 151 -3.89 -33.67 42.03
N ALA A 152 -2.77 -34.04 41.40
CA ALA A 152 -1.73 -34.87 42.01
C ALA A 152 -0.84 -34.10 43.02
N GLY A 153 -1.06 -32.79 43.20
CA GLY A 153 -0.25 -31.92 44.06
C GLY A 153 1.17 -31.68 43.57
N GLN A 154 1.47 -32.05 42.31
CA GLN A 154 2.78 -31.99 41.66
C GLN A 154 3.07 -30.61 41.05
N LEU A 155 2.03 -29.82 40.77
CA LEU A 155 2.14 -28.42 40.34
C LEU A 155 1.24 -27.55 41.23
N ARG A 156 1.83 -26.56 41.91
CA ARG A 156 1.13 -25.71 42.90
C ARG A 156 1.27 -24.22 42.64
N LEU A 157 2.40 -23.80 42.07
CA LEU A 157 2.71 -22.42 41.70
C LEU A 157 3.62 -22.45 40.48
N ILE A 158 3.42 -21.51 39.56
CA ILE A 158 4.25 -21.31 38.37
C ILE A 158 4.99 -19.99 38.53
N GLY A 159 6.32 -20.03 38.60
CA GLY A 159 7.15 -18.83 38.65
C GLY A 159 7.30 -18.18 37.28
N VAL A 160 7.57 -18.99 36.25
CA VAL A 160 7.57 -18.56 34.84
C VAL A 160 6.68 -19.49 34.01
N LEU A 161 5.72 -18.91 33.27
CA LEU A 161 4.91 -19.60 32.26
C LEU A 161 5.35 -19.15 30.87
N PHE A 162 5.84 -20.08 30.04
CA PHE A 162 6.13 -19.86 28.64
C PHE A 162 5.00 -20.43 27.74
N LEU A 163 4.54 -19.62 26.78
CA LEU A 163 3.44 -19.94 25.87
C LEU A 163 3.96 -19.91 24.42
N ASP A 164 4.16 -21.08 23.81
CA ASP A 164 4.48 -21.24 22.38
C ASP A 164 3.88 -22.53 21.77
N HIS A 165 2.57 -22.67 21.88
CA HIS A 165 1.78 -23.77 21.30
C HIS A 165 0.70 -23.23 20.35
N TRP A 166 -0.41 -23.96 20.20
CA TRP A 166 -1.59 -23.55 19.46
C TRP A 166 -2.17 -22.23 19.99
N LYS A 167 -2.10 -21.18 19.17
CA LYS A 167 -2.29 -19.78 19.60
C LYS A 167 -3.70 -19.49 20.17
N PRO A 168 -4.79 -20.12 19.68
CA PRO A 168 -6.12 -20.02 20.30
C PRO A 168 -6.20 -20.46 21.77
N ALA A 169 -5.35 -21.38 22.23
CA ALA A 169 -5.42 -21.94 23.60
C ALA A 169 -4.75 -21.05 24.68
N TYR A 170 -3.93 -20.06 24.30
CA TYR A 170 -3.19 -19.22 25.26
C TYR A 170 -4.05 -18.58 26.36
N VAL A 171 -5.24 -18.07 26.01
CA VAL A 171 -6.14 -17.41 26.99
C VAL A 171 -6.89 -18.43 27.85
N PRO A 172 -7.52 -19.47 27.29
CA PRO A 172 -8.19 -20.47 28.12
C PRO A 172 -7.23 -21.23 29.05
N ASP A 173 -6.02 -21.52 28.61
CA ASP A 173 -4.98 -22.18 29.42
C ASP A 173 -4.46 -21.24 30.53
N LEU A 174 -4.22 -19.96 30.22
CA LEU A 174 -3.93 -18.96 31.25
C LEU A 174 -5.06 -18.86 32.28
N LYS A 175 -6.31 -18.75 31.83
CA LYS A 175 -7.48 -18.69 32.73
C LYS A 175 -7.63 -19.93 33.60
N LEU A 176 -7.26 -21.10 33.09
CA LEU A 176 -7.23 -22.33 33.87
C LEU A 176 -6.16 -22.26 34.96
N CYS A 177 -4.94 -21.81 34.62
CA CYS A 177 -3.86 -21.63 35.59
C CYS A 177 -4.17 -20.56 36.65
N GLU A 178 -4.76 -19.42 36.27
CA GLU A 178 -5.28 -18.42 37.21
C GLU A 178 -6.36 -19.03 38.14
N GLN A 179 -7.36 -19.73 37.58
CA GLN A 179 -8.48 -20.30 38.34
C GLN A 179 -8.05 -21.43 39.30
N LEU A 180 -6.99 -22.18 38.97
CA LEU A 180 -6.39 -23.19 39.85
C LEU A 180 -5.40 -22.58 40.87
N GLY A 181 -5.22 -21.25 40.88
CA GLY A 181 -4.27 -20.58 41.79
C GLY A 181 -2.80 -20.83 41.47
N LEU A 182 -2.49 -21.37 40.29
CA LEU A 182 -1.13 -21.66 39.82
C LEU A 182 -0.40 -20.38 39.39
N ILE A 183 -1.12 -19.32 39.06
CA ILE A 183 -0.60 -17.97 38.76
C ILE A 183 -0.98 -17.04 39.90
N GLN A 184 0.01 -16.35 40.47
CA GLN A 184 -0.15 -15.46 41.62
C GLN A 184 0.64 -14.16 41.40
N PRO A 185 0.44 -13.10 42.21
CA PRO A 185 1.28 -11.91 42.16
C PRO A 185 2.77 -12.27 42.31
N GLY A 186 3.56 -11.98 41.29
CA GLY A 186 4.97 -12.40 41.19
C GLY A 186 5.24 -13.45 40.10
N SER A 187 4.23 -14.18 39.63
CA SER A 187 4.34 -15.05 38.45
C SER A 187 4.61 -14.22 37.18
N VAL A 188 5.55 -14.70 36.36
CA VAL A 188 5.97 -14.05 35.11
C VAL A 188 5.49 -14.85 33.91
N LEU A 189 4.95 -14.16 32.90
CA LEU A 189 4.42 -14.77 31.66
C LEU A 189 5.26 -14.30 30.47
N ALA A 190 5.73 -15.26 29.66
CA ALA A 190 6.39 -15.01 28.39
C ALA A 190 5.61 -15.72 27.28
N ALA A 191 5.16 -14.98 26.28
CA ALA A 191 4.31 -15.52 25.21
C ALA A 191 4.93 -15.17 23.85
N ASP A 192 5.33 -16.20 23.09
CA ASP A 192 5.87 -16.01 21.76
C ASP A 192 4.74 -15.83 20.72
N ASN A 193 5.10 -15.39 19.53
CA ASN A 193 4.25 -15.33 18.33
C ASN A 193 3.04 -14.38 18.44
N VAL A 194 3.00 -13.53 19.48
CA VAL A 194 1.92 -12.56 19.74
C VAL A 194 1.86 -11.38 18.74
N ILE A 195 2.91 -11.16 17.95
CA ILE A 195 2.94 -10.13 16.86
C ILE A 195 2.68 -10.77 15.49
N LYS A 196 3.35 -11.89 15.18
CA LYS A 196 3.20 -12.69 13.97
C LYS A 196 3.33 -14.17 14.38
N PRO A 197 2.44 -15.08 13.91
CA PRO A 197 1.17 -14.82 13.24
C PRO A 197 0.16 -13.97 14.04
N GLY A 198 0.41 -13.70 15.33
CA GLY A 198 -0.30 -12.72 16.15
C GLY A 198 -1.24 -13.36 17.17
N ASN A 199 -1.48 -12.71 18.32
CA ASN A 199 -2.48 -13.17 19.30
C ASN A 199 -3.25 -12.02 19.99
N PRO A 200 -4.18 -11.34 19.29
CA PRO A 200 -5.00 -10.26 19.87
C PRO A 200 -5.83 -10.68 21.09
N PRO A 201 -6.53 -11.84 21.14
CA PRO A 201 -7.29 -12.23 22.33
C PRO A 201 -6.44 -12.34 23.59
N TYR A 202 -5.21 -12.87 23.48
CA TYR A 202 -4.25 -12.91 24.58
C TYR A 202 -3.84 -11.52 25.04
N LEU A 203 -3.43 -10.66 24.09
CA LEU A 203 -3.00 -9.30 24.40
C LEU A 203 -4.13 -8.45 24.99
N GLU A 204 -5.38 -8.63 24.55
CA GLU A 204 -6.57 -8.00 25.12
C GLU A 204 -6.81 -8.49 26.56
N TYR A 205 -6.77 -9.80 26.80
CA TYR A 205 -7.05 -10.36 28.11
C TYR A 205 -6.03 -9.93 29.18
N VAL A 206 -4.73 -10.01 28.89
CA VAL A 206 -3.69 -9.66 29.87
C VAL A 206 -3.61 -8.15 30.13
N ARG A 207 -4.07 -7.31 29.19
CA ARG A 207 -4.11 -5.83 29.33
C ARG A 207 -5.47 -5.29 29.81
N SER A 208 -6.47 -6.14 29.99
CA SER A 208 -7.80 -5.74 30.47
C SER A 208 -7.79 -5.32 31.94
N SER A 209 -8.59 -4.31 32.29
CA SER A 209 -8.78 -3.93 33.69
C SER A 209 -9.54 -5.01 34.48
N VAL A 210 -9.43 -4.99 35.81
CA VAL A 210 -10.24 -5.83 36.72
C VAL A 210 -11.74 -5.69 36.43
N GLN A 211 -12.19 -4.48 36.10
CA GLN A 211 -13.60 -4.19 35.82
C GLN A 211 -14.04 -4.82 34.49
N ASP A 212 -13.18 -4.82 33.48
CA ASP A 212 -13.48 -5.40 32.18
C ASP A 212 -13.38 -6.93 32.20
N LYS A 213 -12.41 -7.50 32.94
CA LYS A 213 -12.39 -8.93 33.26
C LYS A 213 -13.67 -9.37 34.00
N LYS A 214 -14.12 -8.61 35.02
CA LYS A 214 -15.39 -8.90 35.75
C LYS A 214 -16.62 -8.80 34.84
N LYS A 215 -16.72 -7.78 33.98
CA LYS A 215 -17.80 -7.67 32.98
C LYS A 215 -17.76 -8.85 31.99
N GLY A 216 -16.58 -9.25 31.53
CA GLY A 216 -16.38 -10.38 30.63
C GLY A 216 -16.86 -11.70 31.25
N ILE A 217 -16.57 -11.94 32.53
CA ILE A 217 -17.06 -13.10 33.28
C ILE A 217 -18.58 -13.02 33.51
N ALA A 218 -19.12 -11.84 33.83
CA ALA A 218 -20.56 -11.66 34.04
C ALA A 218 -21.39 -11.84 32.76
N ALA A 219 -20.84 -11.46 31.60
CA ALA A 219 -21.45 -11.69 30.28
C ALA A 219 -21.38 -13.16 29.80
N HIS A 220 -20.57 -14.00 30.46
CA HIS A 220 -20.29 -15.38 30.04
C HIS A 220 -21.33 -16.43 30.53
N THR A 221 -22.55 -16.01 30.89
CA THR A 221 -23.66 -16.90 31.31
C THR A 221 -24.27 -17.73 30.16
N GLY A 222 -23.92 -17.44 28.91
CA GLY A 222 -23.98 -18.38 27.79
C GLY A 222 -22.59 -18.50 27.18
N THR A 223 -22.25 -19.64 26.56
CA THR A 223 -20.91 -19.93 26.01
C THR A 223 -20.43 -18.83 25.06
N GLY A 224 -19.63 -17.92 25.60
CA GLY A 224 -19.13 -16.75 24.89
C GLY A 224 -18.27 -17.18 23.72
N SER A 225 -18.65 -16.75 22.51
CA SER A 225 -17.84 -17.04 21.33
C SER A 225 -16.51 -16.29 21.46
N PHE A 226 -15.43 -17.03 21.75
CA PHE A 226 -14.15 -16.75 21.11
C PHE A 226 -14.43 -16.51 19.62
N ASP A 227 -13.84 -15.48 19.00
CA ASP A 227 -14.19 -15.16 17.61
C ASP A 227 -13.87 -16.36 16.73
N LYS A 228 -14.91 -17.06 16.27
CA LYS A 228 -14.76 -18.35 15.61
C LYS A 228 -13.89 -18.24 14.36
N LYS A 229 -13.85 -17.07 13.69
CA LYS A 229 -12.94 -16.81 12.57
C LYS A 229 -11.47 -16.94 12.96
N TRP A 230 -11.13 -16.56 14.19
CA TRP A 230 -9.77 -16.53 14.69
C TRP A 230 -9.29 -17.94 15.05
N VAL A 231 -10.17 -18.76 15.63
CA VAL A 231 -9.92 -20.20 15.84
C VAL A 231 -9.85 -20.93 14.49
N GLU A 232 -10.84 -20.74 13.60
CA GLU A 232 -10.88 -21.30 12.23
C GLU A 232 -9.63 -20.96 11.37
N MET A 233 -8.95 -19.84 11.65
CA MET A 233 -7.73 -19.43 10.96
C MET A 233 -6.51 -20.28 11.38
N TYR A 234 -6.43 -20.67 12.66
CA TYR A 234 -5.37 -21.55 13.16
C TYR A 234 -5.72 -23.04 13.01
N GLU A 235 -7.00 -23.44 13.08
CA GLU A 235 -7.45 -24.81 12.78
C GLU A 235 -7.01 -25.28 11.38
N LYS A 236 -7.00 -24.36 10.40
CA LYS A 236 -6.52 -24.61 9.04
C LYS A 236 -4.98 -24.68 8.89
N ARG A 237 -4.22 -24.37 9.93
CA ARG A 237 -2.75 -24.24 9.89
C ARG A 237 -2.01 -25.15 10.88
N GLU A 238 -2.61 -25.40 12.04
CA GLU A 238 -2.00 -26.10 13.19
C GLU A 238 -2.90 -27.25 13.70
N GLY A 239 -3.94 -27.63 12.95
CA GLY A 239 -4.86 -28.73 13.28
C GLY A 239 -5.95 -28.38 14.31
N VAL A 240 -6.79 -29.36 14.63
CA VAL A 240 -7.93 -29.20 15.54
C VAL A 240 -7.57 -29.65 16.97
N GLU A 241 -7.85 -28.81 17.95
CA GLU A 241 -7.84 -29.14 19.38
C GLU A 241 -9.20 -28.80 20.01
N LYS A 242 -9.68 -29.64 20.94
CA LYS A 242 -10.91 -29.38 21.68
C LYS A 242 -10.63 -28.34 22.77
N LEU A 243 -10.91 -27.09 22.43
CA LEU A 243 -10.72 -25.95 23.32
C LEU A 243 -11.77 -25.94 24.45
N ASP A 244 -11.37 -26.30 25.67
CA ASP A 244 -12.17 -26.08 26.87
C ASP A 244 -12.05 -24.61 27.30
N VAL A 245 -13.16 -23.88 27.14
CA VAL A 245 -13.33 -22.45 27.47
C VAL A 245 -14.15 -22.24 28.75
N THR A 246 -14.34 -23.27 29.57
CA THR A 246 -15.09 -23.16 30.84
C THR A 246 -14.36 -22.34 31.89
N ALA A 247 -13.02 -22.35 31.85
CA ALA A 247 -12.18 -21.60 32.78
C ALA A 247 -12.48 -20.09 32.72
N ARG A 248 -12.74 -19.50 33.89
CA ARG A 248 -13.10 -18.07 34.02
C ARG A 248 -11.89 -17.16 34.20
N GLY A 249 -10.80 -17.70 34.76
CA GLY A 249 -9.65 -16.93 35.22
C GLY A 249 -9.92 -16.23 36.55
N ASP A 250 -8.89 -15.55 37.07
CA ASP A 250 -9.04 -14.63 38.21
C ASP A 250 -9.09 -13.19 37.69
N PRO A 251 -10.25 -12.52 37.77
CA PRO A 251 -10.37 -11.13 37.34
C PRO A 251 -9.60 -10.13 38.20
N CYS A 252 -9.12 -10.53 39.39
CA CYS A 252 -8.34 -9.68 40.29
C CYS A 252 -6.86 -9.61 39.92
N LEU A 253 -6.35 -10.55 39.12
CA LEU A 253 -4.97 -10.50 38.61
C LEU A 253 -4.83 -9.47 37.49
N VAL A 254 -3.87 -8.56 37.66
CA VAL A 254 -3.53 -7.49 36.70
C VAL A 254 -2.08 -7.68 36.26
N TYR A 255 -1.84 -7.73 34.94
CA TYR A 255 -0.51 -7.95 34.38
C TYR A 255 0.13 -6.64 33.90
N THR A 256 1.39 -6.43 34.27
CA THR A 256 2.23 -5.40 33.64
C THR A 256 2.89 -5.99 32.40
N SER A 257 2.30 -5.77 31.22
CA SER A 257 2.82 -6.33 29.96
C SER A 257 3.86 -5.41 29.29
N LYS A 258 4.98 -5.98 28.83
CA LYS A 258 5.93 -5.34 27.91
C LYS A 258 5.97 -6.12 26.59
N LEU A 259 5.84 -5.45 25.45
CA LEU A 259 6.05 -6.07 24.15
C LEU A 259 7.54 -5.98 23.79
N VAL A 260 8.13 -7.06 23.28
CA VAL A 260 9.53 -7.11 22.85
C VAL A 260 9.58 -7.63 21.41
N GLU A 261 10.11 -6.83 20.49
CA GLU A 261 10.30 -7.22 19.09
C GLU A 261 11.60 -8.01 18.92
N SER A 262 11.61 -9.03 18.05
CA SER A 262 12.77 -9.88 17.75
C SER A 262 12.72 -10.43 16.32
N PHE A 263 13.60 -11.38 16.00
CA PHE A 263 13.72 -12.04 14.70
C PHE A 263 13.21 -13.49 14.76
N GLU A 264 12.67 -13.98 13.64
CA GLU A 264 12.52 -15.42 13.40
C GLU A 264 13.90 -16.10 13.24
N PRO A 265 14.02 -17.43 13.43
CA PRO A 265 15.26 -18.18 13.16
C PRO A 265 15.82 -17.99 11.74
N THR A 266 14.97 -17.65 10.76
CA THR A 266 15.35 -17.32 9.37
C THR A 266 15.90 -15.90 9.17
N GLY A 267 16.01 -15.10 10.24
CA GLY A 267 16.45 -13.70 10.18
C GLY A 267 15.39 -12.71 9.70
N VAL A 268 14.14 -13.15 9.53
CA VAL A 268 13.02 -12.27 9.18
C VAL A 268 12.62 -11.44 10.41
N PRO A 269 12.62 -10.09 10.35
CA PRO A 269 12.21 -9.26 11.47
C PRO A 269 10.70 -9.33 11.67
N VAL A 270 10.26 -9.67 12.89
CA VAL A 270 8.83 -9.68 13.23
C VAL A 270 8.38 -8.25 13.52
N ARG A 271 7.56 -7.70 12.62
CA ARG A 271 6.97 -6.35 12.75
C ARG A 271 5.45 -6.43 12.63
N HIS A 272 4.75 -5.49 13.27
CA HIS A 272 3.32 -5.27 13.01
C HIS A 272 3.09 -4.94 11.54
N CYS A 273 2.53 -5.90 10.79
CA CYS A 273 1.89 -5.62 9.53
C CYS A 273 0.47 -5.11 9.87
N GLY A 274 0.31 -3.80 9.95
CA GLY A 274 -1.02 -3.22 10.10
C GLY A 274 -1.87 -3.54 8.89
N ASP A 275 -3.18 -3.75 9.09
CA ASP A 275 -4.14 -3.71 7.99
C ASP A 275 -3.86 -2.45 7.15
N PHE A 276 -3.92 -2.58 5.81
CA PHE A 276 -3.75 -1.45 4.90
C PHE A 276 -4.95 -0.49 5.02
N VAL A 277 -4.97 0.28 6.09
CA VAL A 277 -5.79 1.48 6.22
C VAL A 277 -5.29 2.41 5.12
N SER A 278 -6.11 2.58 4.08
CA SER A 278 -5.80 3.50 2.98
C SER A 278 -5.32 4.84 3.55
N SER A 279 -4.26 5.40 2.97
CA SER A 279 -3.80 6.76 3.25
C SER A 279 -4.98 7.74 3.32
N THR A 280 -5.93 7.65 2.40
CA THR A 280 -7.18 8.44 2.41
C THR A 280 -7.98 8.26 3.69
N THR A 281 -8.15 7.04 4.20
CA THR A 281 -8.84 6.76 5.47
C THR A 281 -8.08 7.33 6.66
N VAL A 282 -6.73 7.25 6.69
CA VAL A 282 -5.91 7.89 7.73
C VAL A 282 -6.07 9.41 7.70
N ILE A 283 -5.95 10.03 6.52
CA ILE A 283 -6.06 11.49 6.33
C ILE A 283 -7.46 11.99 6.71
N VAL A 284 -8.52 11.24 6.38
CA VAL A 284 -9.90 11.53 6.83
C VAL A 284 -10.04 11.39 8.34
N ALA A 285 -9.52 10.32 8.95
CA ALA A 285 -9.58 10.11 10.40
C ALA A 285 -8.83 11.22 11.16
N VAL A 286 -7.62 11.58 10.72
CA VAL A 286 -6.84 12.71 11.24
C VAL A 286 -7.56 14.04 11.05
N SER A 287 -8.22 14.25 9.90
CA SER A 287 -9.01 15.47 9.65
C SER A 287 -10.25 15.57 10.55
N VAL A 288 -10.91 14.45 10.84
CA VAL A 288 -12.02 14.38 11.79
C VAL A 288 -11.52 14.63 13.21
N TRP A 289 -10.41 13.99 13.61
CA TRP A 289 -9.76 14.21 14.89
C TRP A 289 -9.42 15.69 15.11
N ASN A 290 -8.71 16.32 14.15
CA ASN A 290 -8.33 17.74 14.22
C ASN A 290 -9.52 18.71 14.29
N ARG A 291 -10.71 18.32 13.82
CA ARG A 291 -11.95 19.11 13.96
C ARG A 291 -12.65 18.90 15.30
N LEU A 292 -12.45 17.74 15.94
CA LEU A 292 -13.06 17.39 17.23
C LEU A 292 -12.17 17.79 18.42
N THR A 293 -10.85 17.87 18.24
CA THR A 293 -9.93 18.38 19.26
C THR A 293 -9.82 19.90 19.16
N PRO A 294 -10.26 20.68 20.18
CA PRO A 294 -10.08 22.12 20.17
C PRO A 294 -8.58 22.45 20.19
N ARG A 295 -8.12 23.23 19.19
CA ARG A 295 -6.74 23.73 19.15
C ARG A 295 -6.63 24.95 20.06
N LYS A 296 -5.52 25.07 20.78
CA LYS A 296 -5.08 26.38 21.31
C LYS A 296 -4.89 27.30 20.10
N GLU A 297 -5.70 28.35 19.98
CA GLU A 297 -5.44 29.40 18.99
C GLU A 297 -4.08 30.05 19.28
N PRO A 298 -3.35 30.52 18.24
CA PRO A 298 -2.16 31.31 18.44
C PRO A 298 -2.46 32.52 19.33
N THR A 299 -1.58 32.79 20.30
CA THR A 299 -1.65 34.01 21.09
C THR A 299 -1.56 35.22 20.17
N SER A 300 -2.64 36.00 20.12
CA SER A 300 -2.81 37.21 19.29
C SER A 300 -1.56 38.09 19.26
N SER A 301 -0.81 38.07 18.15
CA SER A 301 0.22 39.08 17.88
C SER A 301 -0.43 40.45 17.60
N SER A 302 0.31 41.54 17.87
CA SER A 302 -0.27 42.88 18.03
C SER A 302 -0.86 43.54 16.78
N SER A 303 -0.72 42.95 15.59
CA SER A 303 -1.63 43.24 14.46
C SER A 303 -1.62 42.12 13.40
N ARG A 304 -2.80 41.50 13.17
CA ARG A 304 -2.97 40.49 12.11
C ARG A 304 -2.80 41.10 10.72
N LYS A 305 -1.66 40.82 10.06
CA LYS A 305 -1.42 41.17 8.65
C LYS A 305 -2.14 40.24 7.66
N THR A 306 -2.34 40.74 6.43
CA THR A 306 -2.67 39.91 5.25
C THR A 306 -1.43 39.73 4.38
N VAL A 307 -1.04 38.48 4.16
CA VAL A 307 0.19 38.08 3.46
C VAL A 307 -0.16 37.29 2.20
N LEU A 308 0.44 37.63 1.06
CA LEU A 308 0.42 36.83 -0.17
C LEU A 308 1.67 35.96 -0.21
N VAL A 309 1.49 34.67 -0.49
CA VAL A 309 2.59 33.74 -0.76
C VAL A 309 2.33 33.12 -2.13
N THR A 310 3.24 33.33 -3.09
CA THR A 310 3.18 32.64 -4.39
C THR A 310 3.78 31.22 -4.25
N GLY A 311 3.70 30.40 -5.30
CA GLY A 311 4.32 29.06 -5.34
C GLY A 311 3.90 28.07 -4.24
N VAL A 312 2.69 28.21 -3.68
CA VAL A 312 2.21 27.36 -2.56
C VAL A 312 2.00 25.88 -2.92
N GLY A 313 2.17 25.50 -4.18
CA GLY A 313 2.22 24.09 -4.62
C GLY A 313 3.57 23.42 -4.37
N MET A 314 4.65 24.21 -4.23
CA MET A 314 5.97 23.73 -3.86
C MET A 314 6.12 23.67 -2.34
N SER A 315 6.94 22.74 -1.86
CA SER A 315 7.22 22.53 -0.43
C SER A 315 7.66 23.82 0.28
N LYS A 316 8.48 24.62 -0.42
CA LYS A 316 8.96 25.93 0.02
C LYS A 316 7.85 26.97 0.28
N GLY A 317 6.91 27.11 -0.66
CA GLY A 317 5.80 28.06 -0.53
C GLY A 317 4.79 27.63 0.54
N LEU A 318 4.54 26.32 0.62
CA LEU A 318 3.67 25.72 1.63
C LEU A 318 4.25 25.86 3.05
N CYS A 319 5.57 25.73 3.22
CA CYS A 319 6.26 25.98 4.49
C CYS A 319 6.00 27.41 5.00
N LEU A 320 6.24 28.42 4.15
CA LEU A 320 6.03 29.82 4.49
C LEU A 320 4.56 30.14 4.79
N ALA A 321 3.63 29.63 3.98
CA ALA A 321 2.20 29.78 4.23
C ALA A 321 1.80 29.21 5.62
N ARG A 322 2.34 28.06 6.01
CA ARG A 322 2.10 27.44 7.32
C ARG A 322 2.71 28.24 8.47
N LEU A 323 3.91 28.81 8.30
CA LEU A 323 4.55 29.67 9.29
C LEU A 323 3.72 30.93 9.57
N PHE A 324 3.35 31.70 8.52
CA PHE A 324 2.51 32.89 8.66
C PHE A 324 1.14 32.58 9.28
N HIS A 325 0.50 31.46 8.90
CA HIS A 325 -0.76 31.02 9.50
C HIS A 325 -0.61 30.69 10.99
N ARG A 326 0.44 29.97 11.39
CA ARG A 326 0.71 29.63 12.80
C ARG A 326 1.04 30.85 13.66
N ALA A 327 1.57 31.92 13.06
CA ALA A 327 1.76 33.24 13.70
C ALA A 327 0.47 34.10 13.74
N GLY A 328 -0.66 33.60 13.23
CA GLY A 328 -1.97 34.26 13.28
C GLY A 328 -2.28 35.18 12.09
N HIS A 329 -1.46 35.20 11.06
CA HIS A 329 -1.68 36.04 9.87
C HIS A 329 -2.68 35.43 8.88
N ARG A 330 -3.33 36.28 8.09
CA ARG A 330 -4.21 35.85 6.99
C ARG A 330 -3.36 35.57 5.76
N VAL A 331 -3.34 34.34 5.28
CA VAL A 331 -2.51 33.92 4.13
C VAL A 331 -3.34 33.74 2.87
N ILE A 332 -3.04 34.52 1.84
CA ILE A 332 -3.49 34.30 0.47
C ILE A 332 -2.43 33.45 -0.22
N GLY A 333 -2.81 32.27 -0.71
CA GLY A 333 -1.91 31.39 -1.46
C GLY A 333 -2.15 31.57 -2.96
N ALA A 334 -1.10 31.68 -3.77
CA ALA A 334 -1.22 31.81 -5.21
C ALA A 334 -0.28 30.88 -5.99
N ASP A 335 -0.76 30.35 -7.13
CA ASP A 335 -0.04 29.37 -7.94
C ASP A 335 -0.61 29.31 -9.37
N CYS A 336 0.20 28.96 -10.36
CA CYS A 336 -0.20 28.74 -11.75
C CYS A 336 -1.13 27.51 -11.91
N SER A 337 -0.95 26.49 -11.06
CA SER A 337 -1.72 25.25 -11.11
C SER A 337 -3.04 25.33 -10.34
N ALA A 338 -4.16 25.08 -11.02
CA ALA A 338 -5.47 24.95 -10.37
C ALA A 338 -5.57 23.73 -9.42
N LEU A 339 -4.62 22.79 -9.51
CA LEU A 339 -4.50 21.58 -8.69
C LEU A 339 -3.30 21.67 -7.72
N SER A 340 -2.77 22.86 -7.48
CA SER A 340 -1.68 23.13 -6.53
C SER A 340 -1.98 22.54 -5.14
N PRO A 341 -1.07 21.75 -4.53
CA PRO A 341 -1.20 21.23 -3.15
C PRO A 341 -1.62 22.29 -2.12
N GLY A 342 -1.06 23.50 -2.18
CA GLY A 342 -1.39 24.59 -1.25
C GLY A 342 -2.85 25.03 -1.30
N ARG A 343 -3.58 24.74 -2.38
CA ARG A 343 -5.02 25.07 -2.51
C ARG A 343 -5.90 24.41 -1.45
N VAL A 344 -5.51 23.24 -0.96
CA VAL A 344 -6.26 22.48 0.06
C VAL A 344 -5.62 22.59 1.46
N SER A 345 -4.63 23.47 1.62
CA SER A 345 -3.99 23.69 2.91
C SER A 345 -4.92 24.44 3.87
N ALA A 346 -5.03 23.95 5.10
CA ALA A 346 -5.67 24.65 6.21
C ALA A 346 -4.97 25.99 6.56
N ALA A 347 -3.73 26.20 6.09
CA ALA A 347 -3.00 27.43 6.28
C ALA A 347 -3.46 28.57 5.34
N VAL A 348 -4.05 28.23 4.19
CA VAL A 348 -4.43 29.18 3.13
C VAL A 348 -5.89 29.61 3.29
N ASP A 349 -6.10 30.89 3.61
CA ASP A 349 -7.42 31.52 3.74
C ASP A 349 -8.14 31.60 2.39
N ARG A 350 -7.39 31.93 1.33
CA ARG A 350 -7.90 31.97 -0.04
C ARG A 350 -6.83 31.59 -1.05
N PHE A 351 -7.16 30.67 -1.94
CA PHE A 351 -6.31 30.30 -3.07
C PHE A 351 -6.64 31.11 -4.33
N ARG A 352 -5.61 31.63 -5.01
CA ARG A 352 -5.73 32.39 -6.27
C ARG A 352 -4.91 31.72 -7.38
N LYS A 353 -5.56 31.41 -8.50
CA LYS A 353 -4.86 30.86 -9.67
C LYS A 353 -4.22 32.01 -10.46
N LEU A 354 -2.94 31.89 -10.77
CA LEU A 354 -2.22 32.77 -11.68
C LEU A 354 -2.23 32.21 -13.12
N PRO A 355 -2.10 33.04 -14.17
CA PRO A 355 -1.67 32.56 -15.48
C PRO A 355 -0.21 32.09 -15.39
N LYS A 356 0.32 31.45 -16.43
CA LYS A 356 1.78 31.23 -16.52
C LYS A 356 2.45 32.55 -16.93
N PRO A 357 3.64 32.90 -16.39
CA PRO A 357 4.43 34.01 -16.89
C PRO A 357 4.83 33.77 -18.35
N ALA A 358 5.10 34.85 -19.09
CA ALA A 358 5.74 34.74 -20.40
C ALA A 358 7.17 34.16 -20.28
N SER A 359 7.78 33.79 -21.41
CA SER A 359 9.20 33.39 -21.44
C SER A 359 10.12 34.49 -20.88
N PHE A 360 11.34 34.11 -20.49
CA PHE A 360 12.38 34.98 -19.88
C PHE A 360 12.83 36.18 -20.76
N SER A 361 12.26 36.34 -21.95
CA SER A 361 12.21 37.61 -22.68
C SER A 361 11.29 38.58 -21.94
N ALA A 362 11.85 39.41 -21.06
CA ALA A 362 11.09 40.40 -20.29
C ALA A 362 10.34 41.36 -21.22
N ASP A 363 9.01 41.30 -21.21
CA ASP A 363 8.18 42.42 -21.67
C ASP A 363 8.17 43.48 -20.55
N GLU A 364 9.20 44.32 -20.53
CA GLU A 364 9.38 45.44 -19.59
C GLU A 364 8.21 46.43 -19.62
N SER A 365 7.28 46.35 -20.57
CA SER A 365 6.08 47.20 -20.61
C SER A 365 5.10 46.97 -19.44
N GLY A 366 5.33 45.96 -18.60
CA GLY A 366 4.51 45.66 -17.43
C GLY A 366 3.12 45.13 -17.77
N ARG A 367 2.92 44.65 -19.01
CA ARG A 367 1.64 44.15 -19.54
C ARG A 367 1.47 42.64 -19.43
N ASP A 368 2.44 41.91 -18.89
CA ASP A 368 2.33 40.46 -18.68
C ASP A 368 1.08 40.14 -17.83
N PRO A 369 0.17 39.26 -18.30
CA PRO A 369 -1.02 38.86 -17.55
C PRO A 369 -0.73 38.33 -16.14
N TYR A 370 0.44 37.73 -15.90
CA TYR A 370 0.90 37.26 -14.59
C TYR A 370 1.14 38.43 -13.63
N VAL A 371 1.91 39.42 -14.08
CA VAL A 371 2.24 40.65 -13.33
C VAL A 371 0.95 41.42 -12.99
N LEU A 372 0.06 41.60 -13.98
CA LEU A 372 -1.22 42.27 -13.79
C LEU A 372 -2.14 41.51 -12.82
N GLN A 373 -2.17 40.17 -12.90
CA GLN A 373 -2.98 39.34 -12.00
C GLN A 373 -2.48 39.40 -10.55
N LEU A 374 -1.16 39.45 -10.32
CA LEU A 374 -0.57 39.66 -8.99
C LEU A 374 -0.98 41.01 -8.40
N LEU A 375 -0.86 42.09 -9.17
CA LEU A 375 -1.29 43.43 -8.75
C LEU A 375 -2.79 43.48 -8.40
N GLU A 376 -3.64 42.79 -9.17
CA GLU A 376 -5.08 42.67 -8.87
C GLU A 376 -5.32 41.89 -7.56
N ILE A 377 -4.60 40.81 -7.31
CA ILE A 377 -4.71 40.03 -6.07
C ILE A 377 -4.30 40.87 -4.86
N VAL A 378 -3.17 41.57 -4.94
CA VAL A 378 -2.68 42.46 -3.88
C VAL A 378 -3.73 43.52 -3.53
N ARG A 379 -4.31 44.17 -4.55
CA ARG A 379 -5.35 45.21 -4.37
C ARG A 379 -6.65 44.64 -3.82
N SER A 380 -7.15 43.54 -4.39
CA SER A 380 -8.47 42.98 -4.03
C SER A 380 -8.49 42.29 -2.68
N GLU A 381 -7.38 41.67 -2.25
CA GLU A 381 -7.27 41.05 -0.92
C GLU A 381 -6.72 42.00 0.16
N ARG A 382 -6.28 43.22 -0.21
CA ARG A 382 -5.60 44.19 0.65
C ARG A 382 -4.36 43.59 1.31
N VAL A 383 -3.51 42.98 0.48
CA VAL A 383 -2.23 42.41 0.91
C VAL A 383 -1.31 43.52 1.42
N GLN A 384 -0.61 43.25 2.52
CA GLN A 384 0.36 44.16 3.12
C GLN A 384 1.80 43.68 2.89
N LEU A 385 1.98 42.36 2.85
CA LEU A 385 3.26 41.69 2.57
C LEU A 385 3.05 40.66 1.46
N TRP A 386 3.84 40.71 0.40
CA TRP A 386 3.98 39.62 -0.56
C TRP A 386 5.34 38.96 -0.39
N VAL A 387 5.37 37.63 -0.34
CA VAL A 387 6.61 36.84 -0.41
C VAL A 387 6.62 36.10 -1.74
N SER A 388 7.60 36.40 -2.59
CA SER A 388 7.86 35.63 -3.81
C SER A 388 8.39 34.25 -3.43
N VAL A 389 7.79 33.20 -3.99
CA VAL A 389 8.30 31.83 -3.92
C VAL A 389 8.21 31.20 -5.30
N SER A 390 8.96 31.75 -6.25
CA SER A 390 8.81 31.39 -7.66
C SER A 390 9.63 30.17 -8.12
N ASP A 391 9.13 29.58 -9.21
CA ASP A 391 9.87 28.73 -10.13
C ASP A 391 10.95 29.57 -10.85
N VAL A 392 12.01 28.92 -11.33
CA VAL A 392 13.05 29.48 -12.20
C VAL A 392 12.44 30.32 -13.33
N SER A 393 11.36 29.83 -13.93
CA SER A 393 10.69 30.47 -15.07
C SER A 393 9.95 31.78 -14.76
N ALA A 394 9.79 32.15 -13.48
CA ALA A 394 8.98 33.29 -13.04
C ALA A 394 9.78 34.39 -12.31
N ALA A 395 11.04 34.14 -11.94
CA ALA A 395 11.81 35.06 -11.08
C ALA A 395 11.98 36.48 -11.67
N ALA A 396 12.15 36.58 -13.00
CA ALA A 396 12.23 37.86 -13.70
C ALA A 396 10.90 38.63 -13.66
N GLN A 397 9.79 37.95 -13.96
CA GLN A 397 8.44 38.55 -13.92
C GLN A 397 8.02 38.93 -12.50
N ASP A 398 8.44 38.18 -11.48
CA ASP A 398 8.23 38.53 -10.08
C ASP A 398 8.95 39.83 -9.69
N ALA A 399 10.17 40.07 -10.21
CA ALA A 399 10.88 41.33 -9.99
C ALA A 399 10.16 42.52 -10.65
N VAL A 400 9.65 42.36 -11.89
CA VAL A 400 8.81 43.38 -12.54
C VAL A 400 7.50 43.61 -11.78
N ALA A 401 6.88 42.53 -11.26
CA ALA A 401 5.66 42.64 -10.47
C ALA A 401 5.91 43.33 -9.13
N ARG A 402 7.07 43.14 -8.51
CA ARG A 402 7.48 43.80 -7.26
C ARG A 402 7.45 45.31 -7.43
N ASP A 403 8.20 45.83 -8.40
CA ASP A 403 8.32 47.27 -8.64
C ASP A 403 6.94 47.87 -8.93
N LEU A 404 6.14 47.20 -9.79
CA LEU A 404 4.77 47.62 -10.10
C LEU A 404 3.81 47.58 -8.89
N ILE A 405 4.01 46.66 -7.94
CA ILE A 405 3.19 46.52 -6.73
C ILE A 405 3.55 47.59 -5.70
N GLU A 406 4.84 47.85 -5.47
CA GLU A 406 5.29 48.85 -4.50
C GLU A 406 5.02 50.29 -4.98
N ASP A 407 5.11 50.55 -6.30
CA ASP A 407 4.74 51.84 -6.89
C ASP A 407 3.24 52.14 -6.80
N ARG A 408 2.38 51.10 -6.86
CA ARG A 408 0.93 51.24 -7.10
C ARG A 408 0.05 50.80 -5.94
N THR A 409 0.64 50.41 -4.81
CA THR A 409 -0.04 49.96 -3.60
C THR A 409 0.80 50.29 -2.36
N THR A 410 0.28 50.04 -1.16
CA THR A 410 1.05 50.16 0.10
C THR A 410 1.63 48.82 0.55
N ALA A 411 1.62 47.78 -0.29
CA ALA A 411 2.21 46.49 0.03
C ALA A 411 3.74 46.55 -0.12
N ARG A 412 4.45 45.79 0.71
CA ARG A 412 5.87 45.48 0.48
C ARG A 412 6.04 44.05 0.01
N ALA A 413 7.09 43.80 -0.75
CA ALA A 413 7.37 42.54 -1.38
C ALA A 413 8.79 42.08 -1.05
N VAL A 414 8.93 40.83 -0.62
CA VAL A 414 10.22 40.17 -0.45
C VAL A 414 10.57 39.51 -1.78
N GLN A 415 11.23 40.30 -2.62
CA GLN A 415 11.72 39.93 -3.95
C GLN A 415 12.82 40.91 -4.40
N LEU A 416 13.87 40.40 -5.05
CA LEU A 416 15.00 41.22 -5.50
C LEU A 416 14.63 42.11 -6.72
N THR A 417 15.45 43.13 -7.03
CA THR A 417 15.23 43.97 -8.22
C THR A 417 15.44 43.14 -9.48
N PHE A 418 14.93 43.60 -10.63
CA PHE A 418 15.18 42.93 -11.90
C PHE A 418 16.69 42.86 -12.24
N ALA A 419 17.42 43.94 -11.96
CA ALA A 419 18.88 44.02 -12.16
C ALA A 419 19.66 43.04 -11.26
N ASP A 420 19.24 42.87 -10.00
CA ASP A 420 19.84 41.90 -9.06
C ASP A 420 19.57 40.46 -9.53
N VAL A 421 18.32 40.15 -9.89
CA VAL A 421 17.93 38.82 -10.37
C VAL A 421 18.71 38.46 -11.63
N GLN A 422 18.83 39.37 -12.59
CA GLN A 422 19.61 39.16 -13.81
C GLN A 422 21.11 38.97 -13.50
N THR A 423 21.68 39.80 -12.64
CA THR A 423 23.11 39.71 -12.25
C THR A 423 23.44 38.39 -11.56
N LEU A 424 22.55 37.90 -10.69
CA LEU A 424 22.80 36.73 -9.85
C LEU A 424 22.40 35.40 -10.53
N HIS A 425 21.40 35.39 -11.41
CA HIS A 425 20.94 34.17 -12.08
C HIS A 425 21.85 33.77 -13.26
N ASP A 426 22.34 34.74 -14.03
CA ASP A 426 23.21 34.49 -15.17
C ASP A 426 24.63 34.12 -14.70
N LYS A 427 25.04 32.87 -14.90
CA LYS A 427 26.30 32.30 -14.35
C LYS A 427 27.56 33.13 -14.64
N ASP A 428 27.66 33.75 -15.82
CA ASP A 428 28.78 34.62 -16.19
C ASP A 428 28.74 35.97 -15.43
N SER A 429 27.59 36.63 -15.41
CA SER A 429 27.37 37.86 -14.64
C SER A 429 27.57 37.64 -13.15
N PHE A 430 27.12 36.49 -12.63
CA PHE A 430 27.30 36.07 -11.25
C PHE A 430 28.78 35.91 -10.90
N MET A 431 29.55 35.17 -11.71
CA MET A 431 30.99 34.97 -11.48
C MET A 431 31.75 36.30 -11.51
N ARG A 432 31.48 37.15 -12.50
CA ARG A 432 32.08 38.49 -12.62
C ARG A 432 31.71 39.39 -11.43
N TYR A 433 30.50 39.27 -10.89
CA TYR A 433 30.05 40.01 -9.71
C TYR A 433 30.73 39.52 -8.42
N ILE A 434 30.80 38.20 -8.19
CA ILE A 434 31.55 37.65 -7.04
C ILE A 434 33.04 38.05 -7.10
N GLN A 435 33.64 37.99 -8.29
CA GLN A 435 35.03 38.41 -8.49
C GLN A 435 35.23 39.92 -8.22
N SER A 436 34.29 40.79 -8.61
CA SER A 436 34.41 42.24 -8.36
C SER A 436 34.25 42.62 -6.88
N LEU A 437 33.62 41.75 -6.08
CA LEU A 437 33.59 41.83 -4.61
C LEU A 437 34.87 41.30 -3.94
N GLY A 438 35.85 40.82 -4.71
CA GLY A 438 37.10 40.24 -4.18
C GLY A 438 36.91 38.87 -3.52
N LEU A 439 35.81 38.18 -3.82
CA LEU A 439 35.50 36.85 -3.29
C LEU A 439 36.08 35.75 -4.20
N PRO A 440 36.41 34.56 -3.66
CA PRO A 440 37.04 33.49 -4.44
C PRO A 440 36.07 32.91 -5.48
N THR A 441 36.52 32.83 -6.73
CA THR A 441 35.80 32.18 -7.85
C THR A 441 36.67 31.08 -8.47
N PRO A 442 36.10 30.01 -9.05
CA PRO A 442 36.86 29.07 -9.88
C PRO A 442 37.47 29.81 -11.08
N ASP A 443 38.62 29.33 -11.57
CA ASP A 443 39.26 29.89 -12.78
C ASP A 443 38.31 29.78 -13.98
N THR A 444 37.85 30.93 -14.49
CA THR A 444 36.70 31.04 -15.41
C THR A 444 36.96 32.14 -16.45
N ASP A 445 36.85 31.80 -17.74
CA ASP A 445 36.85 32.79 -18.85
C ASP A 445 35.66 32.54 -19.81
N VAL A 446 35.24 33.60 -20.51
CA VAL A 446 34.28 33.50 -21.63
C VAL A 446 35.03 33.22 -22.93
N VAL A 447 34.57 32.22 -23.69
CA VAL A 447 35.15 31.77 -24.96
C VAL A 447 34.07 31.70 -26.05
N ALA A 448 34.31 32.35 -27.19
CA ALA A 448 33.34 32.48 -28.28
C ALA A 448 33.71 31.71 -29.56
N SER A 449 34.83 30.97 -29.55
CA SER A 449 35.28 30.22 -30.72
C SER A 449 36.16 29.03 -30.35
N ARG A 450 36.30 28.10 -31.31
CA ARG A 450 37.25 26.99 -31.26
C ARG A 450 38.67 27.44 -30.95
N ALA A 451 39.12 28.54 -31.55
CA ALA A 451 40.45 29.10 -31.34
C ALA A 451 40.63 29.59 -29.89
N ALA A 452 39.63 30.30 -29.34
CA ALA A 452 39.65 30.77 -27.96
C ALA A 452 39.67 29.60 -26.95
N VAL A 453 38.96 28.50 -27.23
CA VAL A 453 39.01 27.28 -26.41
C VAL A 453 40.40 26.63 -26.41
N VAL A 454 41.04 26.51 -27.59
CA VAL A 454 42.39 25.98 -27.71
C VAL A 454 43.41 26.89 -27.00
N GLU A 455 43.30 28.20 -27.19
CA GLU A 455 44.18 29.18 -26.55
C GLU A 455 44.06 29.16 -25.01
N PHE A 456 42.83 29.11 -24.49
CA PHE A 456 42.56 28.96 -23.05
C PHE A 456 43.30 27.76 -22.46
N LEU A 457 43.18 26.58 -23.10
CA LEU A 457 43.82 25.34 -22.63
C LEU A 457 45.35 25.40 -22.76
N MET A 458 45.87 25.99 -23.85
CA MET A 458 47.32 26.16 -24.03
C MET A 458 47.94 27.06 -22.96
N ARG A 459 47.28 28.16 -22.58
CA ARG A 459 47.71 29.04 -21.47
C ARG A 459 47.72 28.32 -20.11
N ARG A 460 46.95 27.23 -19.95
CA ARG A 460 46.67 26.55 -18.66
C ARG A 460 47.22 25.11 -18.58
N GLY A 461 48.14 24.73 -19.46
CA GLY A 461 48.92 23.48 -19.36
C GLY A 461 49.03 22.65 -20.65
N GLY A 462 48.20 22.96 -21.65
CA GLY A 462 48.18 22.31 -22.97
C GLY A 462 46.89 21.56 -23.26
N LEU A 463 46.85 20.92 -24.44
CA LEU A 463 45.70 20.11 -24.91
C LEU A 463 45.70 18.66 -24.40
N GLU A 464 46.61 18.30 -23.50
CA GLU A 464 46.77 16.95 -22.98
C GLU A 464 46.76 16.98 -21.45
N LEU A 465 45.98 16.08 -20.84
CA LEU A 465 45.78 16.02 -19.40
C LEU A 465 47.03 15.50 -18.69
N LYS A 466 47.84 16.42 -18.19
CA LYS A 466 49.01 16.12 -17.34
C LYS A 466 48.57 15.81 -15.90
N PRO A 467 49.23 14.88 -15.19
CA PRO A 467 48.98 14.62 -13.78
C PRO A 467 49.05 15.90 -12.93
N GLY A 468 47.98 16.21 -12.19
CA GLY A 468 47.89 17.38 -11.32
C GLY A 468 47.53 18.71 -12.00
N ALA A 469 47.33 18.73 -13.32
CA ALA A 469 46.78 19.89 -14.03
C ALA A 469 45.27 20.03 -13.79
N GLY A 470 44.75 21.26 -13.91
CA GLY A 470 43.32 21.53 -13.84
C GLY A 470 42.58 20.99 -15.06
N GLN A 471 41.34 20.54 -14.85
CA GLN A 471 40.38 20.28 -15.93
C GLN A 471 39.29 21.35 -15.91
N TYR A 472 38.65 21.55 -17.05
CA TYR A 472 37.69 22.62 -17.28
C TYR A 472 36.42 22.09 -17.94
N LEU A 473 35.28 22.62 -17.51
CA LEU A 473 33.96 22.40 -18.08
C LEU A 473 33.66 23.53 -19.07
N LEU A 474 33.27 23.17 -20.30
CA LEU A 474 32.66 24.11 -21.23
C LEU A 474 31.12 24.10 -21.07
N LYS A 475 30.53 25.27 -20.83
CA LYS A 475 29.09 25.47 -20.62
C LYS A 475 28.59 26.60 -21.54
N PRO A 476 27.47 26.47 -22.28
CA PRO A 476 26.91 27.58 -23.06
C PRO A 476 26.36 28.67 -22.14
N ILE A 477 26.40 29.94 -22.57
CA ILE A 477 25.72 31.06 -21.90
C ILE A 477 24.28 31.12 -22.41
N GLY A 478 23.31 30.91 -21.50
CA GLY A 478 21.87 31.02 -21.78
C GLY A 478 21.06 29.74 -21.56
N VAL A 479 19.73 29.90 -21.54
CA VAL A 479 18.75 28.87 -21.12
C VAL A 479 18.35 27.93 -22.27
N ASN A 480 19.32 27.27 -22.91
CA ASN A 480 19.05 26.32 -24.00
C ASN A 480 19.44 24.88 -23.61
N ASP A 481 18.54 24.19 -22.88
CA ASP A 481 18.77 22.88 -22.27
C ASP A 481 19.14 21.75 -23.25
N LEU A 482 18.95 21.92 -24.56
CA LEU A 482 19.35 20.93 -25.57
C LEU A 482 20.87 20.68 -25.61
N ALA A 483 21.69 21.60 -25.10
CA ALA A 483 23.15 21.47 -25.05
C ALA A 483 23.69 20.75 -23.80
N ARG A 484 22.84 20.32 -22.85
CA ARG A 484 23.28 19.69 -21.58
C ARG A 484 23.66 18.21 -21.69
N PHE A 485 23.52 17.57 -22.85
CA PHE A 485 23.97 16.20 -23.04
C PHE A 485 25.47 16.16 -23.31
N ASN A 486 26.21 15.59 -22.34
CA ASN A 486 27.65 15.37 -22.36
C ASN A 486 28.45 16.69 -22.29
N MET A 487 28.61 17.25 -21.08
CA MET A 487 29.59 18.31 -20.78
C MET A 487 30.96 17.64 -20.55
N PRO A 488 31.95 17.77 -21.46
CA PRO A 488 33.23 17.11 -21.31
C PRO A 488 34.15 17.89 -20.37
N LEU A 489 34.99 17.17 -19.64
CA LEU A 489 36.17 17.74 -19.00
C LEU A 489 37.29 17.87 -20.05
N LEU A 490 37.87 19.05 -20.19
CA LEU A 490 39.01 19.34 -21.08
C LEU A 490 40.21 19.84 -20.25
N PRO A 491 41.46 19.47 -20.59
CA PRO A 491 41.84 18.54 -21.65
C PRO A 491 41.55 17.07 -21.29
N LEU A 492 41.58 16.21 -22.31
CA LEU A 492 41.49 14.76 -22.22
C LEU A 492 42.89 14.11 -22.23
N SER A 493 42.92 12.78 -22.12
CA SER A 493 44.13 11.94 -22.05
C SER A 493 45.13 12.14 -23.19
N THR A 494 44.68 12.56 -24.38
CA THR A 494 45.56 12.88 -25.51
C THR A 494 45.11 14.15 -26.22
N THR A 495 46.07 14.88 -26.80
CA THR A 495 45.78 16.06 -27.65
C THR A 495 44.77 15.74 -28.76
N ALA A 496 44.85 14.55 -29.38
CA ALA A 496 43.94 14.13 -30.44
C ALA A 496 42.51 13.84 -29.97
N GLU A 497 42.30 13.45 -28.71
CA GLU A 497 40.97 13.32 -28.10
C GLU A 497 40.40 14.68 -27.74
N THR A 498 41.20 15.55 -27.11
CA THR A 498 40.80 16.93 -26.78
C THR A 498 40.35 17.68 -28.03
N MET A 499 41.13 17.64 -29.11
CA MET A 499 40.79 18.32 -30.36
C MET A 499 39.52 17.76 -31.01
N ARG A 500 39.41 16.43 -31.18
CA ARG A 500 38.16 15.80 -31.68
C ARG A 500 36.95 16.16 -30.82
N ARG A 501 37.13 16.33 -29.51
CA ARG A 501 36.03 16.74 -28.62
C ARG A 501 35.65 18.19 -28.80
N ILE A 502 36.62 19.11 -28.94
CA ILE A 502 36.35 20.52 -29.25
C ILE A 502 35.64 20.63 -30.62
N ASP A 503 36.10 19.91 -31.64
CA ASP A 503 35.51 19.88 -32.98
C ASP A 503 34.06 19.35 -33.00
N SER A 504 33.65 18.55 -32.01
CA SER A 504 32.28 18.04 -31.87
C SER A 504 31.27 19.03 -31.27
N ILE A 505 31.72 20.20 -30.81
CA ILE A 505 30.88 21.18 -30.11
C ILE A 505 30.37 22.21 -31.13
N PRO A 506 29.05 22.37 -31.30
CA PRO A 506 28.49 23.31 -32.27
C PRO A 506 28.65 24.76 -31.75
N MET A 507 29.79 25.37 -32.06
CA MET A 507 30.09 26.77 -31.71
C MET A 507 29.58 27.77 -32.77
N ASP A 508 29.32 27.30 -34.00
CA ASP A 508 28.83 28.15 -35.08
C ASP A 508 27.35 28.56 -34.83
N GLY A 509 27.13 29.86 -34.62
CA GLY A 509 25.81 30.43 -34.39
C GLY A 509 25.26 30.33 -32.96
N ALA A 510 26.04 29.80 -32.01
CA ALA A 510 25.67 29.77 -30.59
C ALA A 510 26.05 31.08 -29.88
N PRO A 511 25.33 31.48 -28.81
CA PRO A 511 25.86 32.47 -27.86
C PRO A 511 27.14 31.94 -27.21
N SER A 512 27.99 32.85 -26.75
CA SER A 512 29.30 32.57 -26.13
C SER A 512 29.25 31.47 -25.06
N PHE A 513 30.37 30.80 -24.83
CA PHE A 513 30.50 29.75 -23.81
C PHE A 513 31.33 30.24 -22.62
N ILE A 514 31.12 29.65 -21.45
CA ILE A 514 31.99 29.76 -20.28
C ILE A 514 32.90 28.53 -20.25
N MET A 515 34.20 28.75 -20.11
CA MET A 515 35.16 27.73 -19.73
C MET A 515 35.50 27.92 -18.25
N GLN A 516 35.17 26.94 -17.40
CA GLN A 516 35.26 27.05 -15.94
C GLN A 516 35.99 25.84 -15.34
N GLU A 517 36.88 26.07 -14.37
CA GLU A 517 37.58 25.01 -13.65
C GLU A 517 36.60 23.99 -13.04
N PHE A 518 36.90 22.71 -13.24
CA PHE A 518 36.21 21.62 -12.59
C PHE A 518 36.68 21.47 -11.14
N VAL A 519 35.96 22.13 -10.22
CA VAL A 519 36.19 22.00 -8.79
C VAL A 519 35.65 20.65 -8.31
N SER A 520 36.54 19.79 -7.81
CA SER A 520 36.17 18.52 -7.17
C SER A 520 36.19 18.66 -5.64
N GLY A 521 35.09 18.25 -5.01
CA GLY A 521 34.89 18.32 -3.57
C GLY A 521 33.42 18.14 -3.16
N PRO A 522 33.10 18.15 -1.85
CA PRO A 522 31.73 18.11 -1.38
C PRO A 522 30.99 19.41 -1.73
N GLU A 523 29.74 19.25 -2.17
CA GLU A 523 28.83 20.34 -2.53
C GLU A 523 27.92 20.72 -1.35
N PHE A 524 27.60 22.00 -1.22
CA PHE A 524 26.72 22.54 -0.19
C PHE A 524 25.76 23.55 -0.80
N CYS A 525 24.51 23.56 -0.36
CA CYS A 525 23.54 24.57 -0.74
C CYS A 525 23.15 25.41 0.48
N THR A 526 22.74 26.65 0.24
CA THR A 526 22.33 27.59 1.29
C THR A 526 20.93 28.14 1.06
N HIS A 527 20.35 28.73 2.08
CA HIS A 527 19.19 29.60 1.96
C HIS A 527 19.27 30.73 2.97
N ALA A 528 19.11 31.96 2.48
CA ALA A 528 19.13 33.18 3.27
C ALA A 528 17.92 34.07 2.95
N LEU A 529 17.32 34.63 4.00
CA LEU A 529 16.42 35.78 3.91
C LEU A 529 17.26 37.05 4.06
N VAL A 530 17.15 37.95 3.09
CA VAL A 530 17.85 39.25 3.11
C VAL A 530 16.81 40.36 3.11
N ILE A 531 16.91 41.29 4.07
CA ILE A 531 16.06 42.48 4.14
C ILE A 531 16.99 43.70 4.17
N ARG A 532 16.84 44.60 3.20
CA ARG A 532 17.60 45.86 3.07
C ARG A 532 19.13 45.69 3.18
N GLY A 533 19.66 44.72 2.43
CA GLY A 533 21.09 44.41 2.36
C GLY A 533 21.66 43.69 3.59
N ARG A 534 20.81 43.21 4.51
CA ARG A 534 21.21 42.46 5.70
C ARG A 534 20.60 41.06 5.71
N VAL A 535 21.43 40.05 5.97
CA VAL A 535 20.96 38.68 6.22
C VAL A 535 20.19 38.65 7.54
N ARG A 536 18.93 38.19 7.50
CA ARG A 536 18.01 38.12 8.64
C ARG A 536 17.79 36.69 9.13
N ALA A 537 17.84 35.73 8.21
CA ALA A 537 17.83 34.29 8.53
C ALA A 537 18.78 33.56 7.58
N PHE A 538 19.47 32.53 8.07
CA PHE A 538 20.45 31.77 7.28
C PHE A 538 20.46 30.28 7.66
N VAL A 539 20.58 29.41 6.65
CA VAL A 539 20.92 28.00 6.83
C VAL A 539 21.82 27.52 5.69
N ALA A 540 22.78 26.66 6.04
CA ALA A 540 23.59 25.90 5.10
C ALA A 540 23.31 24.40 5.29
N CYS A 541 23.35 23.63 4.21
CA CYS A 541 23.15 22.18 4.22
C CYS A 541 24.02 21.50 3.15
N PRO A 542 24.43 20.22 3.33
CA PRO A 542 25.04 19.45 2.26
C PRO A 542 24.10 19.38 1.04
N SER A 543 24.63 19.56 -0.16
CA SER A 543 23.90 19.28 -1.39
C SER A 543 23.97 17.78 -1.65
N SER A 544 22.82 17.10 -1.67
CA SER A 544 22.74 15.70 -2.07
C SER A 544 22.61 15.60 -3.59
N GLY A 545 23.31 14.66 -4.22
CA GLY A 545 23.25 14.41 -5.68
C GLY A 545 21.86 14.06 -6.24
N LEU A 546 20.86 13.96 -5.36
CA LEU A 546 19.43 13.99 -5.62
C LEU A 546 18.85 15.05 -4.66
N LEU A 547 18.26 16.12 -5.19
CA LEU A 547 17.88 17.37 -4.48
C LEU A 547 16.69 17.24 -3.49
N MET A 548 16.60 16.12 -2.75
CA MET A 548 15.41 15.72 -1.99
C MET A 548 15.71 15.30 -0.55
N HIS A 549 16.90 15.63 -0.01
CA HIS A 549 17.26 15.44 1.40
C HIS A 549 17.90 16.71 1.95
N TYR A 550 17.33 17.27 3.01
CA TYR A 550 17.84 18.49 3.64
C TYR A 550 18.15 18.23 5.12
N GLU A 551 19.36 18.59 5.54
CA GLU A 551 19.85 18.51 6.91
C GLU A 551 20.75 19.72 7.17
N ALA A 552 20.42 20.52 8.18
CA ALA A 552 21.17 21.75 8.45
C ALA A 552 22.57 21.43 8.98
N LEU A 553 23.58 22.12 8.48
CA LEU A 553 24.89 22.19 9.13
C LEU A 553 24.74 22.92 10.49
N PRO A 554 25.55 22.56 11.51
CA PRO A 554 25.60 23.33 12.74
C PRO A 554 25.98 24.79 12.46
N ARG A 555 25.19 25.74 12.97
CA ARG A 555 25.41 27.20 12.85
C ARG A 555 26.86 27.57 13.17
N ASP A 556 27.38 26.98 14.24
CA ASP A 556 28.72 27.28 14.74
C ASP A 556 29.87 26.70 13.94
N SER A 557 29.60 25.80 12.99
CA SER A 557 30.63 25.22 12.13
C SER A 557 31.34 26.29 11.31
N GLN A 558 32.67 26.16 11.20
CA GLN A 558 33.50 27.10 10.44
C GLN A 558 33.05 27.20 8.97
N LEU A 559 32.54 26.10 8.41
CA LEU A 559 31.99 26.05 7.05
C LEU A 559 30.70 26.87 6.91
N SER A 560 29.75 26.73 7.85
CA SER A 560 28.52 27.55 7.87
C SER A 560 28.85 29.03 8.04
N LYS A 561 29.79 29.37 8.93
CA LYS A 561 30.26 30.75 9.14
C LYS A 561 30.95 31.35 7.90
N ARG A 562 31.72 30.57 7.15
CA ARG A 562 32.32 31.00 5.86
C ARG A 562 31.26 31.26 4.78
N MET A 563 30.26 30.37 4.65
CA MET A 563 29.13 30.58 3.73
C MET A 563 28.29 31.81 4.10
N LEU A 564 28.02 32.00 5.40
CA LEU A 564 27.31 33.18 5.92
C LEU A 564 28.06 34.47 5.60
N ALA A 565 29.35 34.57 5.95
CA ALA A 565 30.14 35.78 5.71
C ALA A 565 30.22 36.18 4.22
N LEU A 566 30.27 35.19 3.31
CA LEU A 566 30.19 35.45 1.87
C LEU A 566 28.80 35.97 1.48
N THR A 567 27.74 35.35 2.01
CA THR A 567 26.34 35.77 1.79
C THR A 567 26.07 37.19 2.31
N GLU A 568 26.60 37.53 3.48
CA GLU A 568 26.54 38.88 4.05
C GLU A 568 27.30 39.91 3.21
N THR A 569 28.45 39.53 2.66
CA THR A 569 29.24 40.39 1.76
C THR A 569 28.43 40.73 0.50
N VAL A 570 27.79 39.73 -0.12
CA VAL A 570 26.91 39.93 -1.28
C VAL A 570 25.67 40.76 -0.92
N ALA A 571 24.98 40.41 0.16
CA ALA A 571 23.81 41.16 0.63
C ALA A 571 24.12 42.64 0.88
N LYS A 572 25.24 42.92 1.57
CA LYS A 572 25.68 44.28 1.88
C LYS A 572 26.07 45.07 0.63
N ALA A 573 26.66 44.41 -0.37
CA ALA A 573 27.03 45.05 -1.63
C ALA A 573 25.80 45.43 -2.48
N GLY A 574 24.68 44.72 -2.36
CA GLY A 574 23.41 45.08 -2.99
C GLY A 574 22.74 46.34 -2.38
N GLY A 575 23.07 46.70 -1.15
CA GLY A 575 22.62 47.95 -0.52
C GLY A 575 21.18 47.94 0.01
N PRO A 576 20.61 49.13 0.33
CA PRO A 576 19.36 49.24 1.10
C PRO A 576 18.09 48.71 0.41
N GLU A 577 18.06 48.66 -0.92
CA GLU A 577 16.91 48.14 -1.69
C GLU A 577 16.98 46.61 -1.88
N PHE A 578 18.07 45.98 -1.46
CA PHE A 578 18.33 44.56 -1.65
C PHE A 578 17.56 43.72 -0.62
N THR A 579 16.31 43.42 -0.95
CA THR A 579 15.36 42.67 -0.12
C THR A 579 14.84 41.47 -0.90
N GLY A 580 14.94 40.26 -0.36
CA GLY A 580 14.61 39.03 -1.09
C GLY A 580 15.30 37.81 -0.49
N HIS A 581 15.69 36.87 -1.35
CA HIS A 581 16.36 35.63 -0.94
C HIS A 581 17.62 35.37 -1.73
N LEU A 582 18.65 34.90 -1.03
CA LEU A 582 19.88 34.39 -1.63
C LEU A 582 20.03 32.91 -1.28
N SER A 583 20.31 32.09 -2.29
CA SER A 583 20.51 30.66 -2.12
C SER A 583 21.66 30.24 -3.04
N PHE A 584 22.87 30.13 -2.48
CA PHE A 584 24.07 29.76 -3.21
C PHE A 584 24.35 28.26 -3.15
N ASP A 585 24.83 27.73 -4.26
CA ASP A 585 25.49 26.42 -4.33
C ASP A 585 27.00 26.63 -4.25
N PHE A 586 27.66 25.93 -3.32
CA PHE A 586 29.08 26.01 -3.04
C PHE A 586 29.76 24.66 -3.25
N ILE A 587 31.04 24.68 -3.66
CA ILE A 587 31.92 23.51 -3.62
C ILE A 587 33.16 23.83 -2.78
N LEU A 588 33.48 22.93 -1.85
CA LEU A 588 34.70 23.00 -1.05
C LEU A 588 35.83 22.23 -1.76
N LYS A 589 36.79 22.94 -2.35
CA LYS A 589 37.87 22.34 -3.16
C LYS A 589 38.83 21.54 -2.27
N ALA A 590 38.90 20.23 -2.50
CA ALA A 590 39.60 19.30 -1.62
C ALA A 590 41.12 19.55 -1.48
N LYS A 591 41.75 20.27 -2.43
CA LYS A 591 43.20 20.51 -2.47
C LYS A 591 43.67 21.65 -1.54
N ASN A 592 42.82 22.63 -1.26
CA ASN A 592 43.17 23.85 -0.52
C ASN A 592 42.09 24.31 0.47
N GLU A 593 41.03 23.53 0.67
CA GLU A 593 39.88 23.85 1.53
C GLU A 593 39.25 25.22 1.24
N GLU A 594 39.38 25.69 -0.01
CA GLU A 594 38.79 26.92 -0.50
C GLU A 594 37.34 26.68 -0.93
N LEU A 595 36.48 27.63 -0.60
CA LEU A 595 35.04 27.53 -0.76
C LEU A 595 34.62 28.43 -1.92
N TYR A 596 34.14 27.84 -3.00
CA TYR A 596 33.75 28.57 -4.20
C TYR A 596 32.22 28.55 -4.37
N PRO A 597 31.54 29.70 -4.48
CA PRO A 597 30.17 29.75 -4.97
C PRO A 597 30.16 29.43 -6.47
N ILE A 598 29.34 28.48 -6.89
CA ILE A 598 29.24 28.00 -8.28
C ILE A 598 27.98 28.53 -8.99
N GLU A 599 26.91 28.75 -8.24
CA GLU A 599 25.62 29.20 -8.74
C GLU A 599 24.86 29.97 -7.66
N CYS A 600 24.02 30.92 -8.05
CA CYS A 600 23.07 31.59 -7.17
C CYS A 600 21.65 31.38 -7.71
N ASN A 601 20.75 30.99 -6.80
CA ASN A 601 19.33 31.02 -6.98
C ASN A 601 18.77 32.23 -6.21
N PRO A 602 18.55 33.40 -6.85
CA PRO A 602 18.10 34.64 -6.21
C PRO A 602 16.58 34.60 -5.88
N ARG A 603 16.18 33.59 -5.12
CA ARG A 603 14.80 33.18 -4.83
C ARG A 603 14.79 32.18 -3.66
N VAL A 604 13.61 31.89 -3.11
CA VAL A 604 13.47 30.87 -2.08
C VAL A 604 13.88 29.48 -2.62
N HIS A 605 14.76 28.82 -1.87
CA HIS A 605 15.25 27.48 -2.10
C HIS A 605 14.61 26.50 -1.10
N THR A 606 14.47 25.22 -1.48
CA THR A 606 13.71 24.22 -0.69
C THR A 606 14.28 23.98 0.71
N ALA A 607 15.56 24.30 0.97
CA ALA A 607 16.15 24.30 2.31
C ALA A 607 15.39 25.15 3.37
N ILE A 608 14.50 26.07 2.96
CA ILE A 608 13.53 26.75 3.83
C ILE A 608 12.71 25.80 4.73
N VAL A 609 12.49 24.54 4.34
CA VAL A 609 11.77 23.56 5.17
C VAL A 609 12.45 23.29 6.52
N LEU A 610 13.76 23.55 6.64
CA LEU A 610 14.52 23.44 7.88
C LEU A 610 14.01 24.44 8.95
N PHE A 611 13.38 25.55 8.54
CA PHE A 611 12.77 26.56 9.42
C PHE A 611 11.29 26.27 9.79
N ASN A 612 10.68 25.18 9.34
CA ASN A 612 9.25 24.88 9.56
C ASN A 612 8.85 24.78 11.07
N ASP A 613 9.81 24.49 11.96
CA ASP A 613 9.63 24.49 13.42
C ASP A 613 10.27 25.74 14.10
N THR A 614 10.54 26.82 13.34
CA THR A 614 11.14 28.09 13.77
C THR A 614 10.17 29.27 13.49
N PRO A 615 9.12 29.48 14.31
CA PRO A 615 8.09 30.48 14.06
C PRO A 615 8.61 31.93 14.03
N GLN A 616 9.74 32.22 14.69
CA GLN A 616 10.42 33.52 14.70
C GLN A 616 10.78 34.01 13.29
N MET A 617 10.85 33.10 12.30
CA MET A 617 11.09 33.48 10.92
C MET A 617 10.02 34.45 10.38
N VAL A 618 8.78 34.36 10.87
CA VAL A 618 7.72 35.31 10.50
C VAL A 618 8.06 36.74 10.94
N ASP A 619 8.61 36.91 12.14
CA ASP A 619 8.99 38.22 12.66
C ASP A 619 10.08 38.85 11.77
N GLU A 620 11.06 38.05 11.33
CA GLU A 620 12.09 38.48 10.39
C GLU A 620 11.54 38.93 9.03
N TYR A 621 10.54 38.22 8.48
CA TYR A 621 9.82 38.67 7.28
C TYR A 621 9.05 39.98 7.49
N LEU A 622 8.47 40.20 8.68
CA LEU A 622 7.67 41.38 8.97
C LEU A 622 8.51 42.67 9.10
N THR A 623 9.82 42.57 9.37
CA THR A 623 10.74 43.73 9.45
C THR A 623 10.75 44.59 8.18
N VAL A 624 10.38 44.04 7.01
CA VAL A 624 10.24 44.83 5.76
C VAL A 624 9.14 45.90 5.85
N LEU A 625 8.15 45.70 6.73
CA LEU A 625 7.07 46.65 7.01
C LEU A 625 7.45 47.70 8.07
N GLU A 626 8.59 47.52 8.74
CA GLU A 626 9.06 48.39 9.83
C GLU A 626 10.11 49.40 9.34
N PRO A 627 10.35 50.51 10.06
CA PRO A 627 11.41 51.46 9.72
C PRO A 627 12.81 50.82 9.75
N ALA A 628 13.75 51.34 8.96
CA ALA A 628 15.10 50.77 8.82
C ALA A 628 15.94 50.72 10.12
N SER A 629 15.52 51.41 11.18
CA SER A 629 16.14 51.36 12.51
C SER A 629 15.69 50.16 13.38
N ALA A 630 14.69 49.39 12.96
CA ALA A 630 14.19 48.24 13.71
C ALA A 630 15.04 46.98 13.48
N GLY A 631 15.59 46.43 14.57
CA GLY A 631 16.20 45.09 14.60
C GLY A 631 17.73 45.05 14.48
N SER A 632 18.42 45.19 15.60
CA SER A 632 19.86 44.96 15.76
C SER A 632 20.19 43.53 16.23
N GLY A 633 19.44 42.52 15.78
CA GLY A 633 19.59 41.11 16.20
C GLY A 633 20.62 40.32 15.39
N GLU A 634 21.13 39.22 15.97
CA GLU A 634 21.86 38.17 15.25
C GLU A 634 20.97 37.54 14.16
N GLU A 635 21.56 36.90 13.16
CA GLU A 635 20.80 36.21 12.10
C GLU A 635 20.10 34.95 12.63
N LEU A 636 18.84 34.75 12.24
CA LEU A 636 18.05 33.62 12.69
C LEU A 636 18.52 32.31 12.03
N SER A 637 19.02 31.39 12.84
CA SER A 637 19.23 29.98 12.47
C SER A 637 18.05 29.09 12.86
N PRO A 638 17.85 27.91 12.24
CA PRO A 638 16.81 26.96 12.67
C PRO A 638 17.01 26.50 14.12
N ASN A 639 15.95 26.52 14.94
CA ASN A 639 16.05 26.19 16.38
C ASN A 639 16.39 24.71 16.64
N LEU A 640 15.74 23.79 15.91
CA LEU A 640 15.88 22.34 16.03
C LEU A 640 15.66 21.71 14.63
N PRO A 641 16.61 21.89 13.69
CA PRO A 641 16.44 21.43 12.32
C PRO A 641 16.33 19.91 12.27
N ARG A 642 15.15 19.42 11.88
CA ARG A 642 14.94 18.01 11.52
C ARG A 642 15.54 17.74 10.15
N ARG A 643 15.98 16.51 9.91
CA ARG A 643 16.24 16.03 8.56
C ARG A 643 14.92 15.91 7.78
N TYR A 644 14.88 16.46 6.58
CA TYR A 644 13.72 16.41 5.68
C TYR A 644 13.96 15.48 4.49
N TYR A 645 12.89 14.85 4.02
CA TYR A 645 12.84 14.00 2.83
C TYR A 645 11.46 14.11 2.15
N TRP A 646 11.26 13.45 1.01
CA TRP A 646 9.92 13.29 0.40
C TRP A 646 9.64 11.81 0.17
N ILE A 647 8.55 11.30 0.74
CA ILE A 647 8.30 9.87 0.76
C ILE A 647 8.05 9.28 -0.64
N GLY A 648 7.39 10.03 -1.54
CA GLY A 648 7.15 9.58 -2.91
C GLY A 648 8.44 9.42 -3.73
N GLN A 649 9.43 10.28 -3.48
CA GLN A 649 10.75 10.23 -4.12
C GLN A 649 11.51 8.98 -3.68
N ASP A 650 11.72 8.85 -2.37
CA ASP A 650 12.52 7.77 -1.80
C ASP A 650 11.87 6.40 -2.00
N LEU A 651 10.53 6.31 -1.99
CA LEU A 651 9.82 5.08 -2.33
C LEU A 651 10.22 4.59 -3.74
N VAL A 652 10.26 5.48 -4.74
CA VAL A 652 10.66 5.07 -6.10
C VAL A 652 12.15 4.77 -6.16
N GLN A 653 13.02 5.68 -5.70
CA GLN A 653 14.46 5.54 -5.93
C GLN A 653 15.16 4.51 -5.04
N LYS A 654 14.71 4.36 -3.79
CA LYS A 654 15.34 3.49 -2.79
C LYS A 654 14.64 2.13 -2.64
N ALA A 655 13.33 2.04 -2.89
CA ALA A 655 12.55 0.82 -2.65
C ALA A 655 11.98 0.13 -3.90
N ILE A 656 11.82 0.79 -5.05
CA ILE A 656 11.13 0.20 -6.23
C ILE A 656 11.98 0.16 -7.51
N GLY A 657 12.64 1.25 -7.90
CA GLY A 657 13.27 1.39 -9.23
C GLY A 657 14.62 0.68 -9.37
N SER A 658 15.40 0.59 -8.30
CA SER A 658 16.64 -0.22 -8.23
C SER A 658 16.94 -0.59 -6.78
N PRO A 659 16.10 -1.45 -6.17
CA PRO A 659 16.19 -1.76 -4.75
C PRO A 659 17.44 -2.58 -4.43
N SER A 660 18.19 -2.13 -3.42
CA SER A 660 19.23 -2.90 -2.76
C SER A 660 18.93 -2.97 -1.27
N ARG A 661 19.53 -3.92 -0.55
CA ARG A 661 19.38 -4.00 0.93
C ARG A 661 19.80 -2.69 1.61
N SER A 662 20.86 -2.04 1.14
CA SER A 662 21.32 -0.74 1.66
C SER A 662 20.35 0.41 1.36
N LYS A 663 19.83 0.51 0.13
CA LYS A 663 18.84 1.53 -0.24
C LYS A 663 17.52 1.34 0.52
N LEU A 664 17.02 0.12 0.62
CA LEU A 664 15.78 -0.17 1.37
C LEU A 664 15.96 0.08 2.88
N ALA A 665 17.14 -0.21 3.44
CA ALA A 665 17.47 0.16 4.81
C ALA A 665 17.50 1.69 5.01
N SER A 666 18.08 2.46 4.07
CA SER A 666 18.00 3.93 4.06
C SER A 666 16.55 4.41 3.98
N PHE A 667 15.72 3.86 3.09
CA PHE A 667 14.30 4.23 3.02
C PHE A 667 13.56 4.02 4.35
N VAL A 668 13.75 2.86 4.98
CA VAL A 668 13.16 2.56 6.29
C VAL A 668 13.73 3.45 7.40
N HIS A 669 15.00 3.86 7.30
CA HIS A 669 15.60 4.84 8.21
C HIS A 669 14.97 6.21 8.04
N ASP A 670 14.85 6.71 6.80
CA ASP A 670 14.31 8.03 6.50
C ASP A 670 12.82 8.13 6.88
N VAL A 671 12.02 7.09 6.59
CA VAL A 671 10.60 6.99 7.02
C VAL A 671 10.43 7.02 8.56
N ARG A 672 11.47 6.64 9.33
CA ARG A 672 11.42 6.60 10.81
C ARG A 672 11.98 7.84 11.49
N HIS A 673 12.97 8.50 10.91
CA HIS A 673 13.74 9.57 11.57
C HIS A 673 13.69 10.92 10.85
N SER A 674 13.36 10.93 9.55
CA SER A 674 13.24 12.15 8.74
C SER A 674 11.77 12.59 8.65
N LYS A 675 11.53 13.89 8.44
CA LYS A 675 10.17 14.46 8.27
C LYS A 675 9.88 14.66 6.79
N ASP A 676 8.68 14.28 6.34
CA ASP A 676 8.26 14.54 4.97
C ASP A 676 8.05 16.05 4.74
N GLY A 677 8.60 16.60 3.66
CA GLY A 677 8.59 18.05 3.37
C GLY A 677 7.21 18.65 3.10
N THR A 678 6.19 17.82 2.82
CA THR A 678 4.81 18.27 2.57
C THR A 678 3.84 17.87 3.70
N PHE A 679 4.08 16.76 4.39
CA PHE A 679 3.17 16.26 5.43
C PHE A 679 3.20 17.05 6.74
N GLU A 680 2.03 17.53 7.16
CA GLU A 680 1.78 18.01 8.51
C GLU A 680 0.52 17.34 9.06
N ALA A 681 0.58 16.80 10.28
CA ALA A 681 -0.57 16.08 10.85
C ALA A 681 -1.81 16.98 11.03
N TRP A 682 -1.60 18.29 11.18
CA TRP A 682 -2.66 19.29 11.31
C TRP A 682 -3.10 19.90 9.96
N ASP A 683 -2.28 19.76 8.93
CA ASP A 683 -2.56 20.19 7.56
C ASP A 683 -2.22 19.06 6.56
N PRO A 684 -2.97 17.94 6.60
CA PRO A 684 -2.59 16.72 5.89
C PRO A 684 -3.03 16.70 4.42
N TRP A 685 -3.94 17.59 4.02
CA TRP A 685 -4.56 17.58 2.69
C TRP A 685 -3.62 17.94 1.53
N PRO A 686 -2.66 18.88 1.64
CA PRO A 686 -1.68 19.13 0.58
C PRO A 686 -0.87 17.89 0.23
N TRP A 687 -0.41 17.13 1.23
CA TRP A 687 0.32 15.87 1.03
C TRP A 687 -0.55 14.83 0.32
N TRP A 688 -1.82 14.69 0.75
CA TRP A 688 -2.74 13.77 0.09
C TRP A 688 -2.99 14.18 -1.37
N LEU A 689 -3.27 15.46 -1.63
CA LEU A 689 -3.51 15.96 -3.00
C LEU A 689 -2.28 15.78 -3.88
N LEU A 690 -1.09 16.07 -3.37
CA LEU A 690 0.18 15.92 -4.09
C LEU A 690 0.34 14.50 -4.64
N TYR A 691 0.26 13.48 -3.77
CA TYR A 691 0.53 12.10 -4.15
C TYR A 691 -0.67 11.33 -4.74
N HIS A 692 -1.92 11.71 -4.42
CA HIS A 692 -3.11 10.97 -4.84
C HIS A 692 -3.91 11.65 -5.96
N VAL A 693 -3.59 12.90 -6.32
CA VAL A 693 -4.31 13.66 -7.36
C VAL A 693 -3.36 14.39 -8.31
N TYR A 694 -2.50 15.29 -7.82
CA TYR A 694 -1.64 16.14 -8.64
C TYR A 694 -0.68 15.29 -9.48
N TRP A 695 0.18 14.49 -8.84
CA TRP A 695 1.13 13.65 -9.55
C TRP A 695 0.47 12.68 -10.53
N PRO A 696 -0.52 11.85 -10.14
CA PRO A 696 -1.23 10.97 -11.07
C PRO A 696 -1.76 11.70 -12.32
N LEU A 697 -2.32 12.91 -12.15
CA LEU A 697 -2.85 13.68 -13.26
C LEU A 697 -1.76 14.30 -14.15
N GLN A 698 -0.60 14.71 -13.60
CA GLN A 698 0.54 15.14 -14.42
C GLN A 698 1.09 13.97 -15.26
N PHE A 699 1.18 12.76 -14.69
CA PHE A 699 1.61 11.57 -15.44
C PHE A 699 0.61 11.21 -16.55
N ILE A 700 -0.70 11.23 -16.25
CA ILE A 700 -1.74 11.02 -17.28
C ILE A 700 -1.63 12.10 -18.36
N ALA A 701 -1.42 13.38 -18.02
CA ALA A 701 -1.28 14.45 -18.98
C ALA A 701 -0.05 14.26 -19.91
N LEU A 702 1.10 13.83 -19.38
CA LEU A 702 2.30 13.55 -20.18
C LEU A 702 2.12 12.33 -21.09
N LEU A 703 1.50 11.25 -20.59
CA LEU A 703 1.14 10.07 -21.37
C LEU A 703 0.18 10.43 -22.51
N VAL A 704 -0.82 11.28 -22.26
CA VAL A 704 -1.79 11.77 -23.27
C VAL A 704 -1.11 12.68 -24.31
N ARG A 705 -0.16 13.52 -23.90
CA ARG A 705 0.63 14.35 -24.82
C ARG A 705 1.57 13.52 -25.68
N GLY A 706 2.08 12.40 -25.16
CA GLY A 706 3.10 11.57 -25.79
C GLY A 706 4.52 12.11 -25.54
N GLU A 707 4.69 12.90 -24.49
CA GLU A 707 5.97 13.49 -24.09
C GLU A 707 6.74 12.50 -23.21
N ARG A 708 8.02 12.26 -23.52
CA ARG A 708 8.90 11.54 -22.58
C ARG A 708 9.09 12.39 -21.33
N TRP A 709 8.93 11.77 -20.16
CA TRP A 709 9.43 12.35 -18.91
C TRP A 709 10.93 12.61 -19.07
N THR A 710 11.34 13.86 -18.93
CA THR A 710 12.74 14.29 -18.96
C THR A 710 12.97 15.16 -17.75
N ASP A 711 14.00 14.83 -16.99
CA ASP A 711 14.28 15.17 -15.58
C ASP A 711 14.21 16.66 -15.17
N ARG A 712 14.08 17.60 -16.11
CA ARG A 712 14.13 19.05 -15.86
C ARG A 712 13.11 19.90 -16.64
N ARG A 713 12.10 19.31 -17.29
CA ARG A 713 11.24 20.09 -18.22
C ARG A 713 10.15 20.97 -17.57
N ASN A 714 9.99 20.87 -16.26
CA ASN A 714 9.34 21.88 -15.43
C ASN A 714 10.38 22.28 -14.37
N GLY A 715 10.55 23.56 -14.05
CA GLY A 715 11.53 24.02 -13.05
C GLY A 715 11.15 23.77 -11.60
N ASP A 716 10.20 22.86 -11.36
CA ASP A 716 9.91 22.29 -10.04
C ASP A 716 11.13 21.48 -9.57
N GLU A 717 11.98 22.10 -8.75
CA GLU A 717 13.24 21.54 -8.20
C GLU A 717 13.05 20.21 -7.44
N ASP A 718 11.81 19.90 -7.03
CA ASP A 718 11.46 18.78 -6.14
C ASP A 718 11.15 17.43 -6.87
N CYS A 719 11.54 17.22 -8.15
CA CYS A 719 10.81 16.28 -9.05
C CYS A 719 11.61 15.28 -9.94
N ALA A 720 12.51 14.45 -9.38
CA ALA A 720 13.21 13.41 -10.15
C ALA A 720 12.50 12.02 -10.11
N GLU A 721 12.06 11.50 -11.26
CA GLU A 721 11.67 10.08 -11.47
C GLU A 721 10.55 9.45 -10.59
N ILE A 722 9.27 9.83 -10.74
CA ILE A 722 8.11 9.10 -10.16
C ILE A 722 7.40 8.22 -11.22
N VAL A 723 8.17 7.48 -12.04
CA VAL A 723 7.68 6.94 -13.34
C VAL A 723 6.92 5.60 -13.26
N GLY A 724 7.07 4.81 -12.20
CA GLY A 724 6.57 3.41 -12.17
C GLY A 724 5.23 3.16 -11.45
N PHE A 725 5.08 3.66 -10.21
CA PHE A 725 4.25 2.94 -9.23
C PHE A 725 2.88 3.56 -8.89
N ILE A 726 2.63 4.83 -9.18
CA ILE A 726 1.29 5.45 -9.00
C ILE A 726 0.23 4.72 -9.84
N ILE A 727 0.62 4.13 -10.97
CA ILE A 727 -0.23 3.26 -11.79
C ILE A 727 -0.38 1.85 -11.17
N MET A 728 0.61 1.33 -10.43
CA MET A 728 0.58 -0.03 -9.87
C MET A 728 -0.20 -0.15 -8.55
N VAL A 729 -0.16 0.87 -7.66
CA VAL A 729 -0.91 0.84 -6.37
C VAL A 729 -2.43 0.71 -6.59
N VAL A 730 -2.94 1.20 -7.71
CA VAL A 730 -4.36 1.11 -8.09
C VAL A 730 -4.68 -0.20 -8.84
N VAL A 731 -3.66 -0.92 -9.35
CA VAL A 731 -3.84 -2.02 -10.31
C VAL A 731 -3.68 -3.42 -9.71
N ASN A 732 -2.97 -3.60 -8.59
CA ASN A 732 -2.67 -4.95 -8.07
C ASN A 732 -3.40 -5.33 -6.77
N SER A 733 -4.70 -5.64 -6.91
CA SER A 733 -5.51 -6.34 -5.88
C SER A 733 -6.27 -7.55 -6.45
N SER A 734 -5.88 -8.03 -7.64
CA SER A 734 -6.61 -9.03 -8.43
C SER A 734 -5.80 -10.31 -8.72
N SER A 735 -5.01 -10.78 -7.74
CA SER A 735 -4.38 -12.11 -7.75
C SER A 735 -4.13 -12.60 -6.33
N CYS A 736 -5.10 -13.32 -5.74
CA CYS A 736 -4.94 -14.27 -4.61
C CYS A 736 -6.31 -14.77 -4.11
N TYR A 737 -6.98 -15.66 -4.86
CA TYR A 737 -8.12 -16.45 -4.34
C TYR A 737 -8.18 -17.84 -4.97
N ALA A 738 -7.36 -18.75 -4.44
CA ALA A 738 -7.51 -20.18 -4.60
C ALA A 738 -7.26 -20.87 -3.24
N THR A 739 -8.30 -20.94 -2.40
CA THR A 739 -8.35 -21.86 -1.25
C THR A 739 -9.78 -22.37 -1.05
N ALA A 740 -9.92 -23.69 -0.88
CA ALA A 740 -11.21 -24.37 -0.74
C ALA A 740 -11.82 -24.22 0.68
N PRO A 741 -13.14 -24.44 0.84
CA PRO A 741 -13.79 -24.48 2.14
C PRO A 741 -13.81 -25.91 2.76
N PRO A 742 -13.46 -26.10 4.03
CA PRO A 742 -13.59 -27.39 4.72
C PRO A 742 -15.04 -27.72 5.10
N SER A 743 -15.26 -29.00 5.46
CA SER A 743 -16.55 -29.61 5.83
C SER A 743 -16.93 -29.42 7.31
N PRO A 744 -18.23 -29.55 7.70
CA PRO A 744 -18.69 -29.23 9.06
C PRO A 744 -19.01 -30.46 9.96
N PRO A 745 -18.90 -30.31 11.29
CA PRO A 745 -19.67 -31.11 12.26
C PRO A 745 -20.66 -30.29 13.14
N SER A 746 -21.86 -30.87 13.29
CA SER A 746 -22.89 -30.83 14.36
C SER A 746 -23.09 -29.64 15.35
N SER A 747 -24.35 -29.17 15.41
CA SER A 747 -25.22 -28.85 16.58
C SER A 747 -24.66 -29.05 18.02
N ALA A 748 -24.99 -28.28 19.07
CA ALA A 748 -26.05 -27.28 19.33
C ALA A 748 -25.51 -26.16 20.30
N SER A 749 -26.24 -25.29 21.02
CA SER A 749 -27.69 -25.00 21.22
C SER A 749 -27.93 -23.47 21.43
N SER A 750 -28.70 -23.01 22.43
CA SER A 750 -29.06 -21.58 22.63
C SER A 750 -29.42 -21.17 24.08
N ALA A 751 -29.00 -19.96 24.50
CA ALA A 751 -29.55 -19.19 25.64
C ALA A 751 -29.39 -17.67 25.37
N PRO A 752 -30.21 -16.77 25.99
CA PRO A 752 -30.59 -15.50 25.37
C PRO A 752 -29.72 -14.27 25.71
N TYR A 753 -29.73 -13.27 24.83
CA TYR A 753 -29.15 -11.94 25.05
C TYR A 753 -30.22 -10.83 24.97
N PRO A 754 -30.12 -9.76 25.79
CA PRO A 754 -31.08 -8.65 25.78
C PRO A 754 -30.83 -7.66 24.64
N SER A 755 -31.81 -6.79 24.42
CA SER A 755 -31.85 -5.76 23.38
C SER A 755 -30.67 -4.78 23.43
N GLY A 756 -29.82 -4.81 22.40
CA GLY A 756 -28.78 -3.81 22.12
C GLY A 756 -28.85 -3.33 20.67
N SER A 757 -28.83 -2.01 20.45
CA SER A 757 -29.11 -1.39 19.15
C SER A 757 -28.07 -1.69 18.07
N SER A 758 -28.50 -2.21 16.92
CA SER A 758 -27.63 -2.40 15.75
C SER A 758 -27.59 -1.17 14.82
N PRO A 759 -26.44 -0.88 14.17
CA PRO A 759 -26.38 0.13 13.12
C PRO A 759 -27.17 -0.35 11.89
N LYS A 760 -28.19 0.43 11.50
CA LYS A 760 -29.16 0.04 10.48
C LYS A 760 -28.53 -0.10 9.09
N ALA A 761 -28.82 -1.19 8.40
CA ALA A 761 -28.43 -1.47 7.01
C ALA A 761 -28.94 -0.46 5.94
N GLY A 762 -29.62 0.61 6.35
CA GLY A 762 -29.92 1.76 5.49
C GLY A 762 -28.65 2.50 5.04
N GLY A 763 -27.58 2.48 5.83
CA GLY A 763 -26.33 3.19 5.54
C GLY A 763 -25.74 2.85 4.16
N LEU A 764 -25.73 1.57 3.77
CA LEU A 764 -25.15 1.15 2.48
C LEU A 764 -26.02 1.53 1.28
N ILE A 765 -27.35 1.50 1.42
CA ILE A 765 -28.28 1.91 0.36
C ILE A 765 -28.32 3.43 0.21
N THR A 766 -28.26 4.18 1.31
CA THR A 766 -28.10 5.64 1.28
C THR A 766 -26.75 6.03 0.72
N ALA A 767 -25.66 5.34 1.11
CA ALA A 767 -24.34 5.54 0.53
C ALA A 767 -24.36 5.32 -1.00
N VAL A 768 -24.92 4.21 -1.50
CA VAL A 768 -25.03 4.00 -2.96
C VAL A 768 -25.93 5.04 -3.64
N ARG A 769 -27.06 5.44 -3.02
CA ARG A 769 -27.97 6.46 -3.56
C ARG A 769 -27.44 7.90 -3.50
N VAL A 770 -26.41 8.18 -2.71
CA VAL A 770 -25.78 9.51 -2.62
C VAL A 770 -24.44 9.53 -3.37
N LEU A 771 -23.57 8.54 -3.13
CA LEU A 771 -22.23 8.46 -3.72
C LEU A 771 -22.26 8.20 -5.23
N VAL A 772 -23.19 7.38 -5.75
CA VAL A 772 -23.23 7.14 -7.21
C VAL A 772 -23.73 8.37 -7.96
N PRO A 773 -24.82 9.06 -7.58
CA PRO A 773 -25.16 10.35 -8.18
C PRO A 773 -24.10 11.42 -7.93
N ALA A 774 -23.47 11.49 -6.76
CA ALA A 774 -22.38 12.45 -6.52
C ALA A 774 -21.16 12.17 -7.41
N ALA A 775 -20.80 10.90 -7.64
CA ALA A 775 -19.75 10.51 -8.58
C ALA A 775 -20.13 10.80 -10.03
N VAL A 776 -21.36 10.51 -10.46
CA VAL A 776 -21.87 10.82 -11.81
C VAL A 776 -21.97 12.32 -12.04
N VAL A 777 -22.40 13.09 -11.04
CA VAL A 777 -22.41 14.57 -11.08
C VAL A 777 -20.99 15.12 -11.06
N SER A 778 -20.05 14.51 -10.34
CA SER A 778 -18.65 14.94 -10.32
C SER A 778 -17.94 14.63 -11.64
N VAL A 779 -18.15 13.44 -12.21
CA VAL A 779 -17.65 13.06 -13.55
C VAL A 779 -18.33 13.91 -14.63
N GLY A 780 -19.63 14.17 -14.52
CA GLY A 780 -20.38 15.04 -15.44
C GLY A 780 -19.97 16.50 -15.34
N TYR A 781 -19.69 17.02 -14.14
CA TYR A 781 -19.19 18.37 -13.91
C TYR A 781 -17.74 18.53 -14.39
N THR A 782 -16.89 17.53 -14.14
CA THR A 782 -15.52 17.47 -14.69
C THR A 782 -15.56 17.41 -16.22
N ALA A 783 -16.40 16.55 -16.81
CA ALA A 783 -16.62 16.48 -18.25
C ALA A 783 -17.16 17.81 -18.81
N TYR A 784 -18.11 18.46 -18.15
CA TYR A 784 -18.63 19.77 -18.56
C TYR A 784 -17.57 20.89 -18.50
N ARG A 785 -16.57 20.77 -17.62
CA ARG A 785 -15.44 21.71 -17.50
C ARG A 785 -14.27 21.42 -18.43
N ILE A 786 -14.27 20.30 -19.17
CA ILE A 786 -13.29 20.02 -20.22
C ILE A 786 -13.66 20.84 -21.45
N ASP A 787 -12.70 21.56 -22.01
CA ASP A 787 -12.83 22.17 -23.33
C ASP A 787 -12.75 21.08 -24.40
N TRP A 788 -13.91 20.49 -24.71
CA TRP A 788 -14.04 19.45 -25.73
C TRP A 788 -13.63 19.93 -27.12
N HIS A 789 -13.72 21.23 -27.41
CA HIS A 789 -13.27 21.77 -28.68
C HIS A 789 -11.73 21.77 -28.75
N ALA A 790 -11.04 22.24 -27.71
CA ALA A 790 -9.59 22.14 -27.61
C ALA A 790 -9.10 20.68 -27.62
N CYS A 791 -9.78 19.77 -26.90
CA CYS A 791 -9.47 18.34 -26.94
C CYS A 791 -9.68 17.72 -28.33
N TYR A 792 -10.77 18.08 -29.03
CA TYR A 792 -11.06 17.60 -30.38
C TYR A 792 -10.05 18.12 -31.41
N VAL A 793 -9.69 19.40 -31.35
CA VAL A 793 -8.64 20.00 -32.18
C VAL A 793 -7.30 19.30 -31.90
N ALA A 794 -6.88 19.19 -30.64
CA ALA A 794 -5.63 18.51 -30.26
C ALA A 794 -5.58 17.03 -30.70
N LEU A 795 -6.73 16.35 -30.77
CA LEU A 795 -6.85 14.97 -31.25
C LEU A 795 -6.78 14.86 -32.79
N THR A 796 -7.28 15.86 -33.51
CA THR A 796 -7.40 15.82 -34.99
C THR A 796 -6.23 16.47 -35.73
N THR A 797 -5.62 17.53 -35.18
CA THR A 797 -4.56 18.32 -35.84
C THR A 797 -3.16 18.12 -35.24
N GLY A 798 -3.04 17.57 -34.04
CA GLY A 798 -1.74 17.43 -33.34
C GLY A 798 -0.77 16.41 -33.96
N PRO A 799 0.55 16.51 -33.66
CA PRO A 799 1.53 15.50 -34.05
C PRO A 799 1.17 14.13 -33.47
N ASN A 800 1.60 13.06 -34.15
CA ASN A 800 1.23 11.67 -33.85
C ASN A 800 -0.28 11.37 -33.88
N ARG A 801 -1.12 12.17 -34.58
CA ARG A 801 -2.56 11.90 -34.76
C ARG A 801 -2.89 10.45 -35.13
N LYS A 802 -2.12 9.82 -36.02
CA LYS A 802 -2.33 8.41 -36.44
C LYS A 802 -2.20 7.45 -35.24
N TRP A 803 -1.21 7.66 -34.38
CA TRP A 803 -0.99 6.87 -33.17
C TRP A 803 -2.07 7.12 -32.11
N ARG A 804 -2.49 8.38 -31.92
CA ARG A 804 -3.60 8.73 -31.00
C ARG A 804 -4.92 8.08 -31.44
N TRP A 805 -5.26 8.17 -32.73
CA TRP A 805 -6.41 7.46 -33.29
C TRP A 805 -6.26 5.95 -33.18
N MET A 806 -5.05 5.39 -33.32
CA MET A 806 -4.80 3.96 -33.14
C MET A 806 -4.94 3.51 -31.67
N GLN A 807 -4.53 4.32 -30.69
CA GLN A 807 -4.73 4.04 -29.26
C GLN A 807 -6.21 4.12 -28.88
N ILE A 808 -6.95 5.13 -29.36
CA ILE A 808 -8.40 5.22 -29.18
C ILE A 808 -9.09 4.03 -29.86
N LEU A 809 -8.69 3.68 -31.08
CA LEU A 809 -9.19 2.51 -31.80
C LEU A 809 -8.90 1.22 -31.01
N LEU A 810 -7.69 1.03 -30.47
CA LEU A 810 -7.33 -0.12 -29.64
C LEU A 810 -8.14 -0.19 -28.35
N ALA A 811 -8.39 0.94 -27.69
CA ALA A 811 -9.22 1.03 -26.49
C ALA A 811 -10.70 0.76 -26.78
N LEU A 812 -11.23 1.24 -27.91
CA LEU A 812 -12.59 0.94 -28.36
C LEU A 812 -12.74 -0.54 -28.78
N LEU A 813 -11.78 -1.06 -29.53
CA LEU A 813 -11.70 -2.47 -29.95
C LEU A 813 -11.44 -3.43 -28.78
N SER A 814 -10.98 -2.93 -27.63
CA SER A 814 -10.70 -3.72 -26.42
C SER A 814 -11.51 -3.27 -25.20
N TRP A 815 -12.60 -2.52 -25.41
CA TRP A 815 -13.37 -1.85 -24.34
C TRP A 815 -13.75 -2.79 -23.19
N LYS A 816 -14.21 -4.02 -23.50
CA LYS A 816 -14.66 -4.97 -22.49
C LYS A 816 -13.55 -5.49 -21.56
N SER A 817 -12.29 -5.27 -21.93
CA SER A 817 -11.07 -5.71 -21.24
C SER A 817 -10.31 -4.54 -20.60
N LEU A 818 -10.86 -3.32 -20.65
CA LEU A 818 -10.32 -2.18 -19.91
C LEU A 818 -10.55 -2.35 -18.40
N PRO A 819 -9.72 -1.71 -17.54
CA PRO A 819 -9.87 -1.76 -16.09
C PRO A 819 -11.29 -1.42 -15.62
N LEU A 820 -11.75 -2.10 -14.58
CA LEU A 820 -13.10 -1.98 -13.99
C LEU A 820 -14.29 -2.36 -14.90
N VAL A 821 -14.11 -2.61 -16.20
CA VAL A 821 -15.23 -2.94 -17.10
C VAL A 821 -15.82 -4.33 -16.81
N TRP A 822 -15.00 -5.32 -16.41
CA TRP A 822 -15.52 -6.59 -15.86
C TRP A 822 -16.41 -6.35 -14.62
N THR A 823 -15.91 -5.58 -13.66
CA THR A 823 -16.64 -5.23 -12.42
C THR A 823 -17.98 -4.57 -12.75
N TRP A 824 -17.97 -3.59 -13.66
CA TRP A 824 -19.18 -2.95 -14.17
C TRP A 824 -20.14 -3.96 -14.81
N ARG A 825 -19.68 -4.87 -15.66
CA ARG A 825 -20.52 -5.89 -16.32
C ARG A 825 -21.21 -6.80 -15.29
N ILE A 826 -20.51 -7.22 -14.24
CA ILE A 826 -21.07 -8.06 -13.16
C ILE A 826 -22.13 -7.30 -12.36
N PHE A 827 -21.81 -6.10 -11.83
CA PHE A 827 -22.78 -5.32 -11.07
C PHE A 827 -23.95 -4.83 -11.94
N TYR A 828 -23.71 -4.51 -13.22
CA TYR A 828 -24.77 -4.24 -14.18
C TYR A 828 -25.71 -5.43 -14.31
N ALA A 829 -25.22 -6.66 -14.50
CA ALA A 829 -26.06 -7.85 -14.61
C ALA A 829 -26.95 -8.06 -13.36
N MET A 830 -26.37 -7.89 -12.16
CA MET A 830 -27.09 -8.00 -10.89
C MET A 830 -28.16 -6.90 -10.74
N MET A 831 -27.80 -5.62 -10.95
CA MET A 831 -28.73 -4.50 -10.85
C MET A 831 -29.80 -4.54 -11.95
N TYR A 832 -29.44 -4.93 -13.17
CA TYR A 832 -30.35 -5.07 -14.29
C TYR A 832 -31.49 -6.01 -13.94
N HIS A 833 -31.18 -7.23 -13.52
CA HIS A 833 -32.21 -8.20 -13.18
C HIS A 833 -32.92 -7.90 -11.86
N SER A 834 -32.25 -7.31 -10.86
CA SER A 834 -32.83 -7.05 -9.54
C SER A 834 -33.67 -5.76 -9.42
N VAL A 835 -33.36 -4.74 -10.22
CA VAL A 835 -33.94 -3.38 -10.11
C VAL A 835 -34.72 -2.99 -11.36
N PHE A 836 -34.14 -3.20 -12.55
CA PHE A 836 -34.65 -2.62 -13.80
C PHE A 836 -35.54 -3.55 -14.63
N ALA A 837 -35.28 -4.87 -14.60
CA ALA A 837 -36.03 -5.86 -15.37
C ALA A 837 -37.45 -6.05 -14.81
N LYS A 838 -38.45 -5.97 -15.69
CA LYS A 838 -39.88 -6.20 -15.40
C LYS A 838 -40.26 -7.64 -15.78
N ALA A 839 -39.55 -8.61 -15.21
CA ALA A 839 -39.71 -10.02 -15.52
C ALA A 839 -41.13 -10.54 -15.17
N PRO A 840 -41.80 -11.31 -16.05
CA PRO A 840 -43.05 -11.99 -15.71
C PRO A 840 -42.83 -13.00 -14.57
N PRO A 841 -43.91 -13.47 -13.90
CA PRO A 841 -43.82 -14.57 -12.95
C PRO A 841 -43.12 -15.78 -13.57
N HIS A 842 -42.12 -16.32 -12.87
CA HIS A 842 -41.50 -17.56 -13.28
C HIS A 842 -42.49 -18.71 -13.07
N THR A 843 -42.39 -19.70 -13.95
CA THR A 843 -43.11 -20.96 -13.96
C THR A 843 -42.08 -22.07 -14.18
N PRO A 844 -42.31 -23.32 -13.75
CA PRO A 844 -41.30 -24.39 -13.81
C PRO A 844 -40.67 -24.63 -15.20
N ARG A 845 -41.40 -24.35 -16.30
CA ARG A 845 -40.88 -24.42 -17.68
C ARG A 845 -39.64 -23.58 -17.97
N PHE A 846 -39.27 -22.62 -17.12
CA PHE A 846 -38.06 -21.79 -17.30
C PHE A 846 -36.80 -22.38 -16.63
N LEU A 847 -36.93 -23.33 -15.70
CA LEU A 847 -35.83 -23.77 -14.83
C LEU A 847 -34.59 -24.27 -15.60
N PHE A 848 -34.81 -25.15 -16.59
CA PHE A 848 -33.73 -25.75 -17.39
C PHE A 848 -33.50 -25.04 -18.73
N LYS A 849 -34.16 -23.89 -18.97
CA LYS A 849 -33.99 -23.13 -20.22
C LYS A 849 -32.66 -22.37 -20.24
N PRO A 850 -31.95 -22.34 -21.37
CA PRO A 850 -30.72 -21.57 -21.49
C PRO A 850 -31.01 -20.07 -21.56
N MET A 851 -30.21 -19.30 -20.83
CA MET A 851 -30.00 -17.88 -21.10
C MET A 851 -28.84 -17.73 -22.09
N VAL A 852 -29.02 -16.87 -23.09
CA VAL A 852 -28.05 -16.65 -24.16
C VAL A 852 -27.42 -15.28 -23.98
N ASN A 853 -26.09 -15.25 -23.82
CA ASN A 853 -25.30 -14.02 -23.69
C ASN A 853 -24.32 -13.91 -24.87
N GLU A 854 -24.34 -12.79 -25.58
CA GLU A 854 -23.39 -12.51 -26.66
C GLU A 854 -22.10 -11.87 -26.12
N SER A 855 -20.94 -12.31 -26.61
CA SER A 855 -19.66 -11.63 -26.43
C SER A 855 -18.80 -11.76 -27.71
N HIS A 856 -17.60 -11.21 -27.68
CA HIS A 856 -16.64 -11.26 -28.79
C HIS A 856 -15.21 -11.27 -28.24
N VAL A 857 -14.26 -11.80 -29.01
CA VAL A 857 -12.83 -11.75 -28.66
C VAL A 857 -12.29 -10.34 -28.90
N THR A 858 -11.50 -9.80 -27.97
CA THR A 858 -10.75 -8.55 -28.18
C THR A 858 -9.24 -8.79 -28.20
N LEU A 859 -8.46 -7.85 -28.73
CA LEU A 859 -6.99 -7.97 -28.80
C LEU A 859 -6.35 -8.27 -27.44
N LEU A 860 -6.82 -7.62 -26.36
CA LEU A 860 -6.34 -7.86 -25.00
C LEU A 860 -6.82 -9.17 -24.34
N GLU A 861 -7.55 -10.02 -25.07
CA GLU A 861 -7.91 -11.37 -24.62
C GLU A 861 -7.17 -12.48 -25.38
N MET A 862 -6.31 -12.11 -26.34
CA MET A 862 -5.59 -13.08 -27.15
C MET A 862 -4.33 -13.54 -26.44
N ASP A 863 -4.00 -14.82 -26.60
CA ASP A 863 -2.70 -15.37 -26.22
C ASP A 863 -1.66 -15.21 -27.34
N TYR A 864 -0.48 -15.79 -27.13
CA TYR A 864 0.63 -15.76 -28.10
C TYR A 864 0.34 -16.49 -29.42
N ASN A 865 -0.72 -17.33 -29.47
CA ASN A 865 -1.19 -18.00 -30.69
C ASN A 865 -2.26 -17.17 -31.44
N LEU A 866 -2.55 -15.94 -31.00
CA LEU A 866 -3.55 -15.04 -31.57
C LEU A 866 -5.01 -15.57 -31.50
N HIS A 867 -5.28 -16.46 -30.55
CA HIS A 867 -6.61 -16.97 -30.25
C HIS A 867 -7.04 -16.56 -28.83
N LYS A 868 -8.34 -16.59 -28.54
CA LYS A 868 -8.85 -16.24 -27.20
C LYS A 868 -8.18 -17.12 -26.14
N SER A 869 -7.41 -16.49 -25.25
CA SER A 869 -6.69 -17.16 -24.17
C SER A 869 -7.66 -17.90 -23.26
N ASN A 870 -7.32 -19.15 -22.92
CA ASN A 870 -8.14 -20.05 -22.10
C ASN A 870 -8.62 -19.41 -20.78
N SER A 871 -7.78 -18.58 -20.14
CA SER A 871 -8.13 -17.86 -18.89
C SER A 871 -9.25 -16.83 -19.09
N THR A 872 -9.37 -16.25 -20.28
CA THR A 872 -10.36 -15.20 -20.59
C THR A 872 -11.74 -15.76 -20.93
N PHE A 873 -11.92 -17.07 -21.04
CA PHE A 873 -13.27 -17.66 -21.08
C PHE A 873 -14.00 -17.48 -19.75
N PHE A 874 -13.28 -17.52 -18.62
CA PHE A 874 -13.85 -17.42 -17.29
C PHE A 874 -14.47 -16.03 -17.01
N THR A 875 -13.88 -14.95 -17.54
CA THR A 875 -14.38 -13.57 -17.35
C THR A 875 -15.73 -13.32 -18.02
N ASP A 876 -15.93 -13.88 -19.22
CA ASP A 876 -17.22 -13.84 -19.92
C ASP A 876 -18.23 -14.84 -19.30
N LEU A 877 -17.75 -16.00 -18.83
CA LEU A 877 -18.53 -17.00 -18.09
C LEU A 877 -19.10 -16.44 -16.77
N ASP A 878 -18.34 -15.62 -16.02
CA ASP A 878 -18.86 -14.89 -14.85
C ASP A 878 -20.06 -14.03 -15.20
N CYS A 879 -19.96 -13.27 -16.30
CA CYS A 879 -21.02 -12.38 -16.76
C CYS A 879 -22.29 -13.16 -17.14
N ALA A 880 -22.15 -14.24 -17.93
CA ALA A 880 -23.27 -15.05 -18.37
C ALA A 880 -24.00 -15.75 -17.20
N ARG A 881 -23.24 -16.33 -16.26
CA ARG A 881 -23.79 -16.99 -15.07
C ARG A 881 -24.43 -16.00 -14.10
N THR A 882 -23.83 -14.81 -13.94
CA THR A 882 -24.41 -13.73 -13.13
C THR A 882 -25.75 -13.29 -13.68
N HIS A 883 -25.90 -13.14 -15.01
CA HIS A 883 -27.19 -12.87 -15.64
C HIS A 883 -28.21 -13.98 -15.37
N LEU A 884 -27.85 -15.25 -15.59
CA LEU A 884 -28.73 -16.40 -15.38
C LEU A 884 -29.24 -16.49 -13.93
N VAL A 885 -28.33 -16.44 -12.96
CA VAL A 885 -28.65 -16.60 -11.53
C VAL A 885 -29.40 -15.37 -11.00
N SER A 886 -28.96 -14.15 -11.34
CA SER A 886 -29.64 -12.91 -10.91
C SER A 886 -31.05 -12.79 -11.49
N TYR A 887 -31.29 -13.34 -12.69
CA TYR A 887 -32.63 -13.47 -13.24
C TYR A 887 -33.43 -14.53 -12.48
N LEU A 888 -33.05 -15.82 -12.59
CA LEU A 888 -33.85 -16.96 -12.12
C LEU A 888 -34.10 -16.94 -10.60
N CYS A 889 -33.10 -16.56 -9.80
CA CYS A 889 -33.16 -16.65 -8.34
C CYS A 889 -33.68 -15.37 -7.65
N ARG A 890 -33.96 -14.28 -8.38
CA ARG A 890 -34.30 -12.96 -7.82
C ARG A 890 -35.32 -13.02 -6.68
N ARG A 891 -36.45 -13.69 -6.92
CA ARG A 891 -37.60 -13.74 -5.99
C ARG A 891 -37.32 -14.60 -4.75
N GLY A 892 -36.63 -15.73 -4.92
CA GLY A 892 -36.17 -16.55 -3.79
C GLY A 892 -35.16 -15.81 -2.92
N MET A 893 -34.21 -15.11 -3.54
CA MET A 893 -33.22 -14.25 -2.86
C MET A 893 -33.88 -13.09 -2.10
N GLU A 894 -34.92 -12.47 -2.67
CA GLU A 894 -35.68 -11.40 -2.02
C GLU A 894 -36.47 -11.89 -0.79
N LYS A 895 -37.06 -13.08 -0.85
CA LYS A 895 -37.72 -13.70 0.32
C LYS A 895 -36.72 -14.15 1.39
N LEU A 896 -35.60 -14.78 0.98
CA LEU A 896 -34.50 -15.10 1.90
C LEU A 896 -33.95 -13.86 2.60
N ARG A 897 -33.92 -12.69 1.94
CA ARG A 897 -33.48 -11.43 2.58
C ARG A 897 -34.38 -11.04 3.76
N HIS A 898 -35.64 -11.47 3.72
CA HIS A 898 -36.64 -11.29 4.76
C HIS A 898 -36.94 -12.60 5.49
N ASN A 899 -35.98 -13.54 5.56
CA ASN A 899 -36.19 -14.85 6.19
C ASN A 899 -36.68 -14.77 7.65
N ARG A 900 -36.32 -13.71 8.39
CA ARG A 900 -36.88 -13.43 9.74
C ARG A 900 -38.40 -13.28 9.78
N ARG A 901 -39.03 -12.89 8.67
CA ARG A 901 -40.49 -12.81 8.48
C ARG A 901 -41.02 -14.04 7.75
N ASP A 902 -40.31 -14.46 6.70
CA ASP A 902 -40.81 -15.47 5.75
C ASP A 902 -40.51 -16.94 6.18
N ALA A 903 -39.71 -17.13 7.24
CA ALA A 903 -39.44 -18.42 7.91
C ALA A 903 -39.03 -19.59 7.00
N LEU A 904 -38.31 -19.31 5.90
CA LEU A 904 -37.99 -20.29 4.85
C LEU A 904 -36.85 -21.24 5.20
N VAL A 905 -35.87 -20.75 5.96
CA VAL A 905 -34.69 -21.51 6.41
C VAL A 905 -34.62 -21.37 7.93
N PRO A 906 -34.97 -22.41 8.71
CA PRO A 906 -34.72 -22.42 10.13
C PRO A 906 -33.21 -22.55 10.40
N ASP A 907 -32.74 -21.93 11.47
CA ASP A 907 -31.40 -22.20 11.99
C ASP A 907 -31.42 -23.57 12.71
N PRO A 908 -30.62 -24.56 12.27
CA PRO A 908 -30.64 -25.91 12.84
C PRO A 908 -30.20 -25.98 14.31
N THR A 909 -29.66 -24.88 14.85
CA THR A 909 -29.19 -24.75 16.23
C THR A 909 -30.26 -24.17 17.16
N THR A 910 -31.23 -23.41 16.64
CA THR A 910 -32.21 -22.65 17.44
C THR A 910 -33.67 -22.86 17.04
N GLY A 911 -33.95 -23.51 15.90
CA GLY A 911 -35.30 -23.70 15.34
C GLY A 911 -35.96 -22.43 14.79
N LEU A 912 -35.48 -21.25 15.18
CA LEU A 912 -35.96 -19.95 14.70
C LEU A 912 -35.46 -19.64 13.28
N PRO A 913 -36.11 -18.75 12.51
CA PRO A 913 -35.65 -18.39 11.18
C PRO A 913 -34.23 -17.80 11.17
N ALA A 914 -33.34 -18.45 10.42
CA ALA A 914 -31.95 -18.04 10.27
C ALA A 914 -31.81 -16.58 9.80
N SER A 915 -30.75 -15.90 10.23
CA SER A 915 -30.49 -14.51 9.80
C SER A 915 -29.01 -14.21 9.59
N GLY A 916 -28.72 -13.43 8.56
CA GLY A 916 -27.37 -13.06 8.15
C GLY A 916 -27.33 -12.45 6.75
N PRO A 917 -26.16 -12.03 6.25
CA PRO A 917 -25.99 -11.60 4.87
C PRO A 917 -26.17 -12.78 3.92
N ILE A 918 -26.82 -12.56 2.77
CA ILE A 918 -26.97 -13.60 1.75
C ILE A 918 -25.84 -13.49 0.75
N ASN A 919 -25.20 -14.62 0.47
CA ASN A 919 -24.13 -14.72 -0.50
C ASN A 919 -24.43 -15.84 -1.50
N ILE A 920 -24.08 -15.62 -2.76
CA ILE A 920 -24.00 -16.65 -3.80
C ILE A 920 -22.52 -16.80 -4.09
N MET A 921 -21.95 -17.96 -3.78
CA MET A 921 -20.51 -18.21 -3.94
C MET A 921 -20.28 -19.24 -5.04
N LEU A 922 -19.30 -18.99 -5.89
CA LEU A 922 -18.78 -19.97 -6.84
C LEU A 922 -17.86 -20.93 -6.08
N GLY A 923 -18.10 -22.23 -6.18
CA GLY A 923 -17.29 -23.28 -5.55
C GLY A 923 -16.16 -23.76 -6.45
N SER A 924 -16.50 -24.18 -7.67
CA SER A 924 -15.54 -24.64 -8.68
C SER A 924 -16.06 -24.44 -10.10
N VAL A 925 -15.14 -24.46 -11.06
CA VAL A 925 -15.42 -24.41 -12.50
C VAL A 925 -14.42 -25.29 -13.22
N ALA A 926 -14.90 -26.17 -14.11
CA ALA A 926 -14.07 -26.69 -15.19
C ALA A 926 -14.56 -26.16 -16.54
N CYS A 927 -13.61 -25.94 -17.45
CA CYS A 927 -13.88 -25.55 -18.82
C CYS A 927 -13.07 -26.47 -19.75
N SER A 928 -13.76 -27.19 -20.63
CA SER A 928 -13.16 -27.96 -21.71
C SER A 928 -13.16 -27.11 -22.98
N PHE A 929 -11.97 -26.80 -23.48
CA PHE A 929 -11.77 -26.09 -24.73
C PHE A 929 -11.72 -27.11 -25.87
N ARG A 930 -12.62 -26.98 -26.86
CA ARG A 930 -12.72 -27.89 -28.02
C ARG A 930 -12.20 -27.26 -29.31
N ARG A 931 -12.35 -25.93 -29.47
CA ARG A 931 -11.93 -25.18 -30.66
C ARG A 931 -11.50 -23.78 -30.30
N GLU A 932 -10.54 -23.29 -31.08
CA GLU A 932 -10.01 -21.94 -31.01
C GLU A 932 -11.06 -20.89 -31.40
N VAL A 933 -10.88 -19.67 -30.89
CA VAL A 933 -11.76 -18.53 -31.18
C VAL A 933 -10.89 -17.35 -31.58
N GLY A 934 -10.89 -17.02 -32.86
CA GLY A 934 -10.02 -15.99 -33.43
C GLY A 934 -10.39 -14.57 -33.02
N ALA A 935 -9.44 -13.64 -33.18
CA ALA A 935 -9.61 -12.21 -32.96
C ALA A 935 -10.95 -11.66 -33.49
N PHE A 936 -11.63 -10.82 -32.71
CA PHE A 936 -12.91 -10.18 -33.06
C PHE A 936 -14.10 -11.10 -33.35
N THR A 937 -13.92 -12.43 -33.29
CA THR A 937 -15.00 -13.40 -33.51
C THR A 937 -16.09 -13.23 -32.46
N ARG A 938 -17.35 -13.14 -32.92
CA ARG A 938 -18.53 -13.09 -32.05
C ARG A 938 -19.03 -14.49 -31.71
N TYR A 939 -19.35 -14.71 -30.45
CA TYR A 939 -19.85 -15.98 -29.94
C TYR A 939 -20.97 -15.77 -28.92
N GLU A 940 -21.71 -16.83 -28.68
CA GLU A 940 -22.80 -16.91 -27.72
C GLU A 940 -22.47 -17.91 -26.61
N MET A 941 -22.81 -17.53 -25.39
CA MET A 941 -22.74 -18.37 -24.20
C MET A 941 -24.16 -18.80 -23.84
N TRP A 942 -24.43 -20.09 -23.98
CA TRP A 942 -25.72 -20.71 -23.69
C TRP A 942 -25.67 -21.35 -22.30
N SER A 943 -26.12 -20.62 -21.29
CA SER A 943 -25.99 -20.99 -19.86
C SER A 943 -27.32 -21.48 -19.30
N ARG A 944 -27.36 -22.67 -18.68
CA ARG A 944 -28.56 -23.23 -18.02
C ARG A 944 -28.21 -23.94 -16.71
N ILE A 945 -29.15 -23.95 -15.78
CA ILE A 945 -29.13 -24.91 -14.66
C ILE A 945 -29.35 -26.30 -15.26
N ILE A 946 -28.57 -27.30 -14.82
CA ILE A 946 -28.75 -28.70 -15.21
C ILE A 946 -29.18 -29.60 -14.05
N ALA A 947 -28.73 -29.31 -12.82
CA ALA A 947 -29.07 -30.08 -11.63
C ALA A 947 -28.76 -29.27 -10.36
N TRP A 948 -29.15 -29.83 -9.21
CA TRP A 948 -28.72 -29.40 -7.89
C TRP A 948 -28.73 -30.59 -6.93
N ASP A 949 -27.87 -30.52 -5.91
CA ASP A 949 -27.87 -31.39 -4.73
C ASP A 949 -28.22 -30.59 -3.46
N ARG A 950 -27.84 -31.09 -2.27
CA ARG A 950 -28.11 -30.42 -0.99
C ARG A 950 -27.34 -29.12 -0.75
N LYS A 951 -26.21 -28.91 -1.44
CA LYS A 951 -25.26 -27.80 -1.26
C LYS A 951 -25.03 -27.02 -2.56
N TRP A 952 -24.98 -27.70 -3.70
CA TRP A 952 -24.52 -27.16 -4.96
C TRP A 952 -25.64 -27.04 -6.01
N LEU A 953 -25.64 -25.91 -6.72
CA LEU A 953 -26.37 -25.69 -7.97
C LEU A 953 -25.39 -25.82 -9.15
N TYR A 954 -25.71 -26.68 -10.10
CA TYR A 954 -24.86 -26.97 -11.26
C TYR A 954 -25.34 -26.20 -12.50
N ILE A 955 -24.46 -25.37 -13.06
CA ILE A 955 -24.72 -24.57 -14.26
C ILE A 955 -23.79 -25.00 -15.39
N LEU A 956 -24.39 -25.40 -16.51
CA LEU A 956 -23.70 -25.77 -17.75
C LEU A 956 -23.75 -24.59 -18.73
N THR A 957 -22.60 -24.23 -19.30
CA THR A 957 -22.47 -23.18 -20.32
C THR A 957 -21.74 -23.71 -21.54
N HIS A 958 -22.36 -23.60 -22.72
CA HIS A 958 -21.68 -23.87 -23.99
C HIS A 958 -21.32 -22.56 -24.70
N PHE A 959 -20.11 -22.47 -25.22
CA PHE A 959 -19.65 -21.41 -26.11
C PHE A 959 -19.81 -21.91 -27.55
N VAL A 960 -20.54 -21.14 -28.38
CA VAL A 960 -20.77 -21.45 -29.80
C VAL A 960 -20.61 -20.17 -30.65
N PRO A 961 -20.22 -20.27 -31.93
CA PRO A 961 -20.22 -19.13 -32.84
C PRO A 961 -21.61 -18.48 -32.90
N LYS A 962 -21.65 -17.14 -33.00
CA LYS A 962 -22.92 -16.40 -33.00
C LYS A 962 -23.87 -16.91 -34.08
N GLY A 963 -25.14 -17.13 -33.73
CA GLY A 963 -26.18 -17.60 -34.64
C GLY A 963 -26.14 -19.10 -34.96
N THR A 964 -25.32 -19.90 -34.25
CA THR A 964 -25.25 -21.36 -34.42
C THR A 964 -26.58 -22.07 -34.15
N ALA A 965 -27.37 -21.57 -33.21
CA ALA A 965 -28.71 -22.06 -32.89
C ALA A 965 -29.67 -20.89 -32.69
N LYS A 966 -30.96 -21.06 -33.04
CA LYS A 966 -32.01 -20.07 -32.78
C LYS A 966 -33.03 -20.65 -31.80
N PRO A 967 -33.30 -20.02 -30.64
CA PRO A 967 -34.28 -20.53 -29.70
C PRO A 967 -35.69 -20.42 -30.30
N ALA A 968 -36.54 -21.42 -30.03
CA ALA A 968 -37.94 -21.43 -30.45
C ALA A 968 -38.76 -20.32 -29.76
N GLU A 969 -38.44 -20.03 -28.49
CA GLU A 969 -38.94 -18.87 -27.75
C GLU A 969 -37.85 -18.29 -26.84
N TRP A 970 -37.86 -16.97 -26.64
CA TRP A 970 -37.00 -16.26 -25.70
C TRP A 970 -37.67 -14.96 -25.23
N LEU A 971 -37.25 -14.43 -24.09
CA LEU A 971 -37.72 -13.12 -23.62
C LEU A 971 -36.99 -11.99 -24.35
N ASP A 972 -37.68 -10.89 -24.61
CA ASP A 972 -37.08 -9.68 -25.17
C ASP A 972 -36.01 -9.09 -24.22
N ARG A 973 -35.20 -8.14 -24.71
CA ARG A 973 -34.09 -7.58 -23.92
C ARG A 973 -34.54 -6.95 -22.61
N ARG A 974 -35.78 -6.46 -22.49
CA ARG A 974 -36.35 -5.88 -21.25
C ARG A 974 -36.93 -6.91 -20.29
N CYS A 975 -36.90 -8.20 -20.67
CA CYS A 975 -37.58 -9.31 -20.02
C CYS A 975 -39.09 -9.10 -19.83
N ALA A 976 -39.72 -8.28 -20.68
CA ALA A 976 -41.11 -7.83 -20.56
C ALA A 976 -42.07 -8.53 -21.53
N GLY A 977 -41.58 -9.09 -22.64
CA GLY A 977 -42.38 -9.81 -23.64
C GLY A 977 -41.72 -11.09 -24.13
N LEU A 978 -42.53 -12.11 -24.39
CA LEU A 978 -42.10 -13.37 -25.02
C LEU A 978 -42.03 -13.20 -26.54
N LYS A 979 -40.90 -13.57 -27.14
CA LYS A 979 -40.73 -13.67 -28.59
C LYS A 979 -40.67 -15.13 -29.00
N THR A 980 -41.36 -15.47 -30.08
CA THR A 980 -41.35 -16.81 -30.70
C THR A 980 -40.70 -16.73 -32.08
N ASN A 981 -39.97 -17.77 -32.46
CA ASN A 981 -39.40 -17.92 -33.79
C ASN A 981 -39.96 -19.18 -34.45
N LYS A 982 -40.78 -18.99 -35.49
CA LYS A 982 -41.39 -20.09 -36.27
C LYS A 982 -40.35 -20.92 -37.04
N ALA A 983 -39.17 -20.37 -37.31
CA ALA A 983 -38.03 -21.07 -37.88
C ALA A 983 -37.03 -21.48 -36.79
N ALA A 984 -37.52 -22.21 -35.78
CA ALA A 984 -36.66 -22.88 -34.80
C ALA A 984 -35.75 -23.86 -35.54
N THR A 985 -34.46 -23.86 -35.22
CA THR A 985 -33.49 -24.72 -35.92
C THR A 985 -33.78 -26.18 -35.59
N SER A 986 -33.90 -27.05 -36.60
CA SER A 986 -33.99 -28.50 -36.40
C SER A 986 -32.71 -29.05 -35.74
N ALA A 987 -32.72 -30.33 -35.37
CA ALA A 987 -31.56 -30.99 -34.76
C ALA A 987 -30.40 -31.14 -35.76
N ALA A 988 -29.59 -30.09 -35.88
CA ALA A 988 -28.43 -29.99 -36.75
C ALA A 988 -27.14 -30.45 -36.05
N ASP A 989 -26.03 -30.59 -36.78
CA ASP A 989 -24.70 -30.92 -36.24
C ASP A 989 -24.07 -29.76 -35.43
N TRP A 990 -24.69 -29.33 -34.33
CA TRP A 990 -24.16 -28.29 -33.44
C TRP A 990 -23.00 -28.78 -32.56
N GLU A 991 -22.84 -30.09 -32.31
CA GLU A 991 -21.74 -30.60 -31.48
C GLU A 991 -20.38 -30.22 -32.06
N LYS A 992 -20.25 -30.35 -33.40
CA LYS A 992 -19.07 -29.92 -34.15
C LYS A 992 -18.83 -28.41 -34.03
N LYS A 993 -19.82 -27.59 -33.66
CA LYS A 993 -19.71 -26.13 -33.55
C LYS A 993 -19.43 -25.63 -32.12
N ILE A 994 -19.38 -26.51 -31.12
CA ILE A 994 -19.05 -26.14 -29.75
C ILE A 994 -17.56 -25.75 -29.65
N GLN A 995 -17.29 -24.53 -29.23
CA GLN A 995 -15.93 -23.99 -29.04
C GLN A 995 -15.38 -24.33 -27.66
N ALA A 996 -16.19 -24.17 -26.62
CA ALA A 996 -15.86 -24.58 -25.26
C ALA A 996 -17.12 -25.00 -24.50
N THR A 997 -16.97 -25.80 -23.45
CA THR A 997 -18.05 -26.17 -22.52
C THR A 997 -17.56 -26.06 -21.09
N ALA A 998 -18.27 -25.31 -20.27
CA ALA A 998 -17.95 -25.10 -18.87
C ALA A 998 -19.06 -25.59 -17.94
N LEU A 999 -18.67 -26.26 -16.85
CA LEU A 999 -19.54 -26.68 -15.76
C LEU A 999 -19.15 -25.94 -14.48
N SER A 1000 -20.12 -25.36 -13.78
CA SER A 1000 -19.90 -24.50 -12.60
C SER A 1000 -20.73 -24.96 -11.41
N LYS A 1001 -20.12 -25.01 -10.22
CA LYS A 1001 -20.81 -25.30 -8.94
C LYS A 1001 -21.04 -24.00 -8.17
N TYR A 1002 -22.28 -23.72 -7.76
CA TYR A 1002 -22.64 -22.56 -6.94
C TYR A 1002 -23.26 -22.99 -5.61
N VAL A 1003 -22.93 -22.29 -4.52
CA VAL A 1003 -23.56 -22.47 -3.21
C VAL A 1003 -24.26 -21.18 -2.77
N PHE A 1004 -25.49 -21.34 -2.27
CA PHE A 1004 -26.22 -20.27 -1.61
C PHE A 1004 -25.92 -20.29 -0.11
N LYS A 1005 -25.66 -19.13 0.49
CA LYS A 1005 -25.45 -19.00 1.94
C LYS A 1005 -26.29 -17.89 2.55
N LEU A 1006 -26.81 -18.14 3.75
CA LEU A 1006 -27.45 -17.17 4.63
C LEU A 1006 -26.63 -17.07 5.91
N GLY A 1007 -25.82 -16.02 6.03
CA GLY A 1007 -24.74 -15.97 7.01
C GLY A 1007 -23.72 -17.07 6.76
N ARG A 1008 -23.53 -17.96 7.75
CA ARG A 1008 -22.66 -19.14 7.63
C ARG A 1008 -23.39 -20.40 7.12
N LEU A 1009 -24.73 -20.40 7.15
CA LEU A 1009 -25.54 -21.57 6.79
C LEU A 1009 -25.63 -21.74 5.28
N THR A 1010 -25.35 -22.94 4.79
CA THR A 1010 -25.65 -23.37 3.41
C THR A 1010 -27.16 -23.47 3.23
N VAL A 1011 -27.69 -22.79 2.21
CA VAL A 1011 -29.11 -22.86 1.85
C VAL A 1011 -29.28 -23.86 0.72
N HIS A 1012 -30.16 -24.85 0.90
CA HIS A 1012 -30.47 -25.86 -0.10
C HIS A 1012 -30.99 -25.19 -1.40
N PRO A 1013 -30.38 -25.41 -2.58
CA PRO A 1013 -30.75 -24.72 -3.82
C PRO A 1013 -32.24 -24.77 -4.15
N ALA A 1014 -32.90 -25.91 -3.91
CA ALA A 1014 -34.34 -26.06 -4.12
C ALA A 1014 -35.19 -25.01 -3.39
N ILE A 1015 -34.81 -24.55 -2.19
CA ILE A 1015 -35.55 -23.49 -1.47
C ILE A 1015 -35.51 -22.18 -2.27
N VAL A 1016 -34.37 -21.84 -2.87
CA VAL A 1016 -34.22 -20.65 -3.72
C VAL A 1016 -35.07 -20.78 -4.99
N LEU A 1017 -35.07 -21.96 -5.61
CA LEU A 1017 -35.78 -22.24 -6.86
C LEU A 1017 -37.31 -22.29 -6.67
N GLU A 1018 -37.79 -23.01 -5.66
CA GLU A 1018 -39.21 -23.06 -5.26
C GLU A 1018 -39.74 -21.66 -4.96
N ARG A 1019 -39.05 -20.92 -4.09
CA ARG A 1019 -39.48 -19.56 -3.69
C ARG A 1019 -39.31 -18.53 -4.81
N SER A 1020 -38.62 -18.90 -5.89
CA SER A 1020 -38.60 -18.16 -7.15
C SER A 1020 -39.71 -18.54 -8.14
N GLY A 1021 -40.51 -19.58 -7.87
CA GLY A 1021 -41.58 -20.08 -8.77
C GLY A 1021 -41.09 -21.05 -9.86
N LEU A 1022 -39.91 -21.64 -9.68
CA LEU A 1022 -39.28 -22.52 -10.68
C LEU A 1022 -39.47 -24.02 -10.41
N LEU A 1023 -40.02 -24.41 -9.25
CA LEU A 1023 -40.34 -25.80 -8.93
C LEU A 1023 -41.86 -25.95 -8.75
N PRO A 1024 -42.47 -27.05 -9.26
CA PRO A 1024 -43.86 -27.39 -8.98
C PRO A 1024 -44.01 -27.86 -7.53
N HIS A 1025 -45.25 -27.97 -7.06
CA HIS A 1025 -45.55 -28.52 -5.73
C HIS A 1025 -45.04 -29.97 -5.63
N ARG A 1026 -44.25 -30.26 -4.59
CA ARG A 1026 -43.81 -31.63 -4.24
C ARG A 1026 -44.83 -32.24 -3.27
N PRO A 1027 -45.38 -33.44 -3.53
CA PRO A 1027 -46.45 -34.04 -2.70
C PRO A 1027 -46.13 -34.05 -1.19
N ASP A 1028 -44.91 -34.43 -0.82
CA ASP A 1028 -44.49 -34.66 0.58
C ASP A 1028 -43.68 -33.48 1.17
N GLY A 1029 -43.60 -32.36 0.46
CA GLY A 1029 -42.83 -31.18 0.86
C GLY A 1029 -41.31 -31.35 0.82
N TRP A 1030 -40.57 -30.35 1.34
CA TRP A 1030 -39.11 -30.36 1.42
C TRP A 1030 -38.63 -30.63 2.84
N ILE A 1031 -38.18 -31.84 3.11
CA ILE A 1031 -37.65 -32.23 4.42
C ILE A 1031 -36.19 -31.74 4.54
N SER A 1032 -35.88 -31.00 5.61
CA SER A 1032 -34.52 -30.61 5.99
C SER A 1032 -34.07 -31.45 7.19
N GLY A 1033 -33.06 -32.31 7.00
CA GLY A 1033 -32.56 -33.19 8.07
C GLY A 1033 -31.33 -33.98 7.63
N LYS A 1034 -30.61 -34.57 8.60
CA LYS A 1034 -29.47 -35.45 8.33
C LYS A 1034 -29.92 -36.81 7.77
N ASP A 1035 -31.01 -37.35 8.30
CA ASP A 1035 -31.42 -38.75 8.09
C ASP A 1035 -32.64 -38.88 7.16
N VAL A 1036 -32.50 -38.41 5.92
CA VAL A 1036 -33.47 -38.65 4.85
C VAL A 1036 -32.73 -39.34 3.72
N SER A 1037 -33.00 -40.62 3.50
CA SER A 1037 -32.57 -41.34 2.29
C SER A 1037 -33.36 -40.83 1.09
N ASP A 1038 -32.71 -40.70 -0.06
CA ASP A 1038 -33.41 -40.48 -1.33
C ASP A 1038 -34.08 -41.81 -1.74
N ALA A 1039 -35.24 -42.09 -1.14
CA ALA A 1039 -36.04 -43.27 -1.46
C ALA A 1039 -36.54 -43.19 -2.91
N ASP A 1040 -36.53 -44.34 -3.59
CA ASP A 1040 -36.79 -44.42 -5.02
C ASP A 1040 -38.29 -44.59 -5.31
N ASP A 1041 -39.00 -43.46 -5.45
CA ASP A 1041 -40.38 -43.45 -5.92
C ASP A 1041 -40.41 -43.80 -7.42
N GLY A 1042 -41.01 -44.97 -7.72
CA GLY A 1042 -40.85 -45.67 -8.99
C GLY A 1042 -41.39 -44.98 -10.25
N ASP A 1043 -40.83 -45.40 -11.38
CA ASP A 1043 -41.14 -44.87 -12.72
C ASP A 1043 -42.57 -45.16 -13.19
N GLN A 1044 -43.41 -44.11 -13.25
CA GLN A 1044 -44.43 -43.97 -14.30
C GLN A 1044 -44.56 -42.50 -14.74
N VAL A 1045 -44.02 -42.18 -15.93
CA VAL A 1045 -44.23 -40.88 -16.60
C VAL A 1045 -45.26 -41.03 -17.71
N GLY A 1046 -46.50 -40.60 -17.44
CA GLY A 1046 -47.57 -40.56 -18.44
C GLY A 1046 -47.32 -39.54 -19.56
N SER A 1047 -47.77 -39.85 -20.78
CA SER A 1047 -47.36 -39.18 -22.02
C SER A 1047 -48.04 -37.84 -22.36
N ASN A 1048 -48.39 -37.01 -21.37
CA ASN A 1048 -48.88 -35.65 -21.64
C ASN A 1048 -47.74 -34.62 -21.60
N ASN A 1049 -47.50 -33.96 -22.74
CA ASN A 1049 -46.18 -33.39 -23.05
C ASN A 1049 -45.98 -31.92 -22.63
N GLU A 1050 -47.05 -31.21 -22.19
CA GLU A 1050 -47.04 -29.75 -22.09
C GLU A 1050 -46.79 -29.17 -20.68
N GLU A 1051 -47.18 -29.86 -19.60
CA GLU A 1051 -46.96 -29.39 -18.23
C GLU A 1051 -45.66 -29.90 -17.57
N TRP A 1052 -45.17 -29.14 -16.59
CA TRP A 1052 -43.94 -29.41 -15.84
C TRP A 1052 -44.27 -29.85 -14.41
N HIS A 1053 -44.73 -31.08 -14.25
CA HIS A 1053 -44.98 -31.71 -12.94
C HIS A 1053 -43.69 -32.18 -12.26
N TRP A 1054 -43.78 -32.51 -10.96
CA TRP A 1054 -42.65 -32.88 -10.10
C TRP A 1054 -41.76 -33.98 -10.69
N HIS A 1055 -42.32 -35.13 -11.09
CA HIS A 1055 -41.56 -36.25 -11.67
C HIS A 1055 -40.74 -35.85 -12.91
N ARG A 1056 -41.25 -34.95 -13.77
CA ARG A 1056 -40.53 -34.45 -14.95
C ARG A 1056 -39.33 -33.58 -14.57
N VAL A 1057 -39.48 -32.75 -13.53
CA VAL A 1057 -38.38 -31.92 -12.99
C VAL A 1057 -37.32 -32.81 -12.34
N GLU A 1058 -37.73 -33.81 -11.57
CA GLU A 1058 -36.84 -34.71 -10.86
C GLU A 1058 -36.07 -35.64 -11.82
N ALA A 1059 -36.71 -36.17 -12.87
CA ALA A 1059 -36.04 -36.94 -13.92
C ALA A 1059 -34.96 -36.11 -14.66
N GLN A 1060 -35.22 -34.83 -14.94
CA GLN A 1060 -34.21 -33.93 -15.51
C GLN A 1060 -33.07 -33.64 -14.52
N ARG A 1061 -33.39 -33.48 -13.22
CA ARG A 1061 -32.38 -33.30 -12.17
C ARG A 1061 -31.49 -34.54 -12.01
N LYS A 1062 -32.05 -35.75 -11.92
CA LYS A 1062 -31.31 -37.02 -11.86
C LYS A 1062 -30.36 -37.15 -13.07
N LYS A 1063 -30.85 -36.94 -14.29
CA LYS A 1063 -30.03 -36.93 -15.52
C LYS A 1063 -28.91 -35.87 -15.51
N GLY A 1064 -29.17 -34.69 -14.94
CA GLY A 1064 -28.15 -33.67 -14.76
C GLY A 1064 -27.08 -34.04 -13.72
N MET A 1065 -27.46 -34.76 -12.66
CA MET A 1065 -26.55 -35.25 -11.63
C MET A 1065 -25.57 -36.32 -12.15
N GLU A 1066 -25.98 -37.18 -13.10
CA GLU A 1066 -25.07 -38.13 -13.78
C GLU A 1066 -23.92 -37.45 -14.54
N MET A 1067 -24.15 -36.23 -15.04
CA MET A 1067 -23.11 -35.42 -15.68
C MET A 1067 -22.27 -34.67 -14.65
N ALA A 1068 -22.88 -34.25 -13.54
CA ALA A 1068 -22.20 -33.54 -12.45
C ALA A 1068 -21.28 -34.46 -11.63
N SER A 1069 -21.65 -35.72 -11.40
CA SER A 1069 -20.85 -36.69 -10.64
C SER A 1069 -19.51 -37.00 -11.30
N LYS A 1070 -19.46 -37.07 -12.64
CA LYS A 1070 -18.21 -37.20 -13.42
C LYS A 1070 -17.27 -36.02 -13.23
N PHE A 1071 -17.78 -34.85 -12.85
CA PHE A 1071 -16.98 -33.69 -12.47
C PHE A 1071 -16.64 -33.65 -10.97
N GLN A 1072 -17.33 -34.41 -10.12
CA GLN A 1072 -16.91 -34.63 -8.74
C GLN A 1072 -15.60 -35.44 -8.69
N ALA A 1073 -15.49 -36.49 -9.52
CA ALA A 1073 -14.28 -37.31 -9.64
C ALA A 1073 -13.00 -36.52 -10.03
N LEU A 1074 -13.14 -35.36 -10.68
CA LEU A 1074 -12.02 -34.45 -10.98
C LEU A 1074 -11.58 -33.62 -9.78
N GLU A 1075 -12.46 -33.36 -8.80
CA GLU A 1075 -12.08 -32.78 -7.51
C GLU A 1075 -11.50 -33.83 -6.56
N ASP A 1076 -11.82 -35.11 -6.75
CA ASP A 1076 -11.21 -36.20 -5.97
C ASP A 1076 -9.73 -36.42 -6.38
N MET A 1077 -9.30 -35.91 -7.56
CA MET A 1077 -7.89 -35.89 -7.97
C MET A 1077 -7.01 -34.91 -7.17
N HIS A 1078 -7.55 -34.13 -6.21
CA HIS A 1078 -6.68 -33.43 -5.25
C HIS A 1078 -5.81 -34.40 -4.44
N ASP A 1079 -6.28 -35.63 -4.23
CA ASP A 1079 -5.56 -36.69 -3.50
C ASP A 1079 -4.33 -37.23 -4.29
N LEU A 1080 -4.15 -36.83 -5.56
CA LEU A 1080 -2.97 -37.12 -6.36
C LEU A 1080 -1.85 -36.09 -6.22
N PHE A 1081 -2.06 -35.01 -5.46
CA PHE A 1081 -1.00 -34.06 -5.15
C PHE A 1081 -0.15 -34.60 -3.99
N ASP A 1082 0.91 -35.31 -4.34
CA ASP A 1082 1.88 -35.93 -3.42
C ASP A 1082 2.89 -34.95 -2.81
N GLY A 1083 2.82 -33.66 -3.15
CA GLY A 1083 3.77 -32.64 -2.74
C GLY A 1083 5.14 -32.71 -3.42
N GLY A 1084 5.31 -33.57 -4.43
CA GLY A 1084 6.60 -33.89 -5.03
C GLY A 1084 7.41 -34.87 -4.18
N SER A 1085 6.79 -35.94 -3.69
CA SER A 1085 7.44 -36.94 -2.81
C SER A 1085 8.66 -37.62 -3.44
N ASP A 1086 8.67 -37.77 -4.78
CA ASP A 1086 9.82 -38.26 -5.56
C ASP A 1086 10.72 -37.14 -6.13
N GLY A 1087 10.55 -35.91 -5.62
CA GLY A 1087 11.23 -34.71 -6.07
C GLY A 1087 10.52 -33.97 -7.21
N ALA A 1088 11.04 -32.79 -7.57
CA ALA A 1088 10.52 -31.96 -8.65
C ALA A 1088 11.56 -31.74 -9.75
N LEU A 1089 11.10 -31.71 -11.02
CA LEU A 1089 11.94 -31.48 -12.20
C LEU A 1089 12.69 -30.13 -12.19
N GLY A 1090 12.23 -29.15 -11.42
CA GLY A 1090 12.87 -27.85 -11.26
C GLY A 1090 11.94 -26.83 -10.62
N ARG A 1091 12.51 -25.70 -10.17
CA ARG A 1091 11.79 -24.54 -9.64
C ARG A 1091 12.25 -23.30 -10.41
N PHE A 1092 11.34 -22.70 -11.17
CA PHE A 1092 11.58 -21.58 -12.09
C PHE A 1092 11.09 -20.25 -11.50
#